data_AF-A0AAD9TRM4-F1
#
_entry.id   AF-A0AAD9TRM4-F1
#
_cell.length_a   1.000
_cell.length_b   1.000
_cell.length_c   1.000
_cell.angle_alpha   90.00
_cell.angle_beta   90.00
_cell.angle_gamma   90.00
#
_symmetry.space_group_name_H-M   'P 1'
#
loop_
_entity.id
_entity.type
_entity.pdbx_description
1 polymer ?
#
loop_
_entity_poly.entity_id
_entity_poly.type
_entity_poly.pdbx_seq_one_letter_code
_entity_poly.pdbx_strand_id
1 'polypeptide(L)'
;MSVKMAAADASFNVRDHGTAQSEKSRVQCNYCCKVMSGFSRLKYHLGGIRGDVTPCEKVPENVREFFRNVLLGTKRGLIKEVGELHHPDRPQKRNVCSDSNGVKRIKREASQNANCEGGGHEDTESELEGATQHVSLLSRKIGSPAGSNAEMKKVSVSWQAQKCIGRFFYEMGIDFIVANSPSFRGMINAMLSHSQGEYEIPSCDELKGLILQEEVKEMRERVERIRHSWETTGCSILLDGWIDENGRNLVSFIVDCPQGPIYLRSSDVTAAIGDVNALQLLLDGVIEEVGVDNVVQIIASFTTGWMGHVGKQFMERQRTVFWTVSASHCIELVLEKIRMLDSVRGILDKAKTITRFIHGHAAVLKLFRDYSGSGELIKRCKVSSAAPYMTLENIVLEEENLKAMFASSAWNASNWSSRTEGNRVVNLVKDRSFWTEALRVVKTAIPLVNVVRLINRADKPQVGYIYETMDQVKETIAKEFNQKKSMYMPIWNVIDEIWDAHLHSPLHAGAYYLNPSLFYSSDVYCDKEVSSGMFYCIRMVQDQLTQALIALQLDKYINAKGDFSEGSNLDERNKYHPVEWWSHYGNQCPELQKFAIRILSQNCDGGSKYGLKRSLCEKLLRNGRNDVEQQELSDLTFVHYNLQLQMSKGGIVYDDEVDPMNDWIL
;
A
#
# COMPACT_ATOMS: atom_id res chain seq x y z
N MET A 1 37.63 -19.28 26.39
CA MET A 1 36.65 -19.42 27.50
C MET A 1 36.08 -18.06 27.84
N SER A 2 34.85 -17.79 27.42
CA SER A 2 33.80 -17.12 28.22
C SER A 2 32.53 -17.10 27.38
N VAL A 3 31.50 -17.70 27.97
CA VAL A 3 30.22 -18.09 27.37
C VAL A 3 29.35 -16.84 27.21
N LYS A 4 28.87 -16.56 25.98
CA LYS A 4 27.72 -15.66 25.78
C LYS A 4 26.45 -16.48 26.02
N MET A 5 25.81 -16.23 27.16
CA MET A 5 24.45 -16.70 27.44
C MET A 5 23.46 -15.92 26.57
N ALA A 6 22.52 -16.67 25.96
CA ALA A 6 21.36 -16.14 25.27
C ALA A 6 20.46 -15.38 26.24
N ALA A 7 20.09 -14.15 25.90
CA ALA A 7 18.98 -13.45 26.54
C ALA A 7 17.70 -13.79 25.77
N ALA A 8 16.82 -14.55 26.41
CA ALA A 8 15.45 -14.75 25.97
C ALA A 8 14.67 -13.44 26.09
N ASP A 9 13.92 -13.10 25.05
CA ASP A 9 12.99 -11.98 25.00
C ASP A 9 11.85 -12.19 26.01
N ALA A 10 12.01 -11.64 27.22
CA ALA A 10 10.94 -11.59 28.21
C ALA A 10 10.07 -10.35 27.96
N SER A 11 8.93 -10.54 27.30
CA SER A 11 7.87 -9.53 27.20
C SER A 11 7.32 -9.22 28.60
N PHE A 12 7.72 -8.10 29.20
CA PHE A 12 7.16 -7.63 30.49
C PHE A 12 5.74 -7.08 30.31
N ASN A 13 4.72 -7.85 30.75
CA ASN A 13 3.33 -7.41 30.71
C ASN A 13 2.96 -6.69 32.03
N VAL A 14 2.36 -5.51 31.94
CA VAL A 14 1.91 -4.75 33.12
C VAL A 14 0.94 -5.52 34.01
N ARG A 15 0.18 -6.47 33.44
CA ARG A 15 -0.77 -7.31 34.18
C ARG A 15 -0.09 -8.27 35.17
N ASP A 16 1.19 -8.58 34.95
CA ASP A 16 1.96 -9.44 35.86
C ASP A 16 2.42 -8.68 37.12
N HIS A 17 2.33 -7.35 37.10
CA HIS A 17 2.81 -6.46 38.14
C HIS A 17 1.68 -5.78 38.95
N GLY A 18 0.42 -6.10 38.67
CA GLY A 18 -0.70 -5.63 39.48
C GLY A 18 -1.96 -6.49 39.37
N THR A 19 -2.65 -6.62 40.49
CA THR A 19 -3.84 -7.46 40.64
C THR A 19 -5.10 -6.59 40.52
N ALA A 20 -6.01 -6.95 39.60
CA ALA A 20 -7.29 -6.28 39.47
C ALA A 20 -8.21 -6.64 40.64
N GLN A 21 -8.86 -5.64 41.25
CA GLN A 21 -9.85 -5.86 42.30
C GLN A 21 -11.28 -5.84 41.72
N SER A 22 -12.18 -6.60 42.34
CA SER A 22 -13.52 -6.95 41.85
C SER A 22 -14.49 -5.79 41.63
N GLU A 23 -14.13 -4.57 42.04
CA GLU A 23 -14.92 -3.36 41.80
C GLU A 23 -14.27 -2.48 40.72
N LYS A 24 -15.05 -2.25 39.64
CA LYS A 24 -14.80 -1.40 38.45
C LYS A 24 -13.43 -0.70 38.41
N SER A 25 -12.52 -1.28 37.62
CA SER A 25 -11.27 -0.68 37.12
C SER A 25 -10.19 -0.32 38.15
N ARG A 26 -10.22 -0.85 39.38
CA ARG A 26 -9.14 -0.66 40.36
C ARG A 26 -8.10 -1.77 40.29
N VAL A 27 -6.83 -1.41 40.40
CA VAL A 27 -5.67 -2.30 40.31
C VAL A 27 -4.73 -2.04 41.48
N GLN A 28 -4.34 -3.10 42.18
CA GLN A 28 -3.40 -3.07 43.29
C GLN A 28 -1.99 -3.40 42.77
N CYS A 29 -1.00 -2.59 43.12
CA CYS A 29 0.41 -2.86 42.82
C CYS A 29 0.91 -4.07 43.63
N ASN A 30 1.52 -5.06 42.95
CA ASN A 30 2.00 -6.28 43.60
C ASN A 30 3.24 -6.06 44.50
N TYR A 31 3.91 -4.91 44.41
CA TYR A 31 5.13 -4.61 45.18
C TYR A 31 4.89 -3.79 46.45
N CYS A 32 4.03 -2.77 46.37
CA CYS A 32 3.76 -1.86 47.50
C CYS A 32 2.32 -1.93 48.01
N CYS A 33 1.47 -2.78 47.42
CA CYS A 33 0.07 -2.99 47.74
C CYS A 33 -0.83 -1.74 47.59
N LYS A 34 -0.34 -0.67 46.95
CA LYS A 34 -1.13 0.55 46.72
C LYS A 34 -2.15 0.32 45.59
N VAL A 35 -3.40 0.74 45.84
CA VAL A 35 -4.51 0.61 44.89
C VAL A 35 -4.66 1.88 44.05
N MET A 36 -4.77 1.71 42.73
CA MET A 36 -4.90 2.77 41.74
C MET A 36 -6.07 2.47 40.80
N SER A 37 -6.57 3.46 40.08
CA SER A 37 -7.77 3.32 39.23
C SER A 37 -7.46 2.78 37.82
N GLY A 38 -6.53 1.83 37.69
CA GLY A 38 -6.29 1.14 36.42
C GLY A 38 -4.83 0.87 36.09
N PHE A 39 -4.59 -0.03 35.12
CA PHE A 39 -3.25 -0.46 34.70
C PHE A 39 -2.40 0.66 34.09
N SER A 40 -3.01 1.68 33.48
CA SER A 40 -2.26 2.85 32.98
C SER A 40 -1.57 3.59 34.13
N ARG A 41 -2.29 3.84 35.24
CA ARG A 41 -1.71 4.47 36.44
C ARG A 41 -0.68 3.59 37.12
N LEU A 42 -0.86 2.26 37.07
CA LEU A 42 0.16 1.31 37.51
C LEU A 42 1.47 1.42 36.72
N LYS A 43 1.45 1.64 35.39
CA LYS A 43 2.68 1.86 34.61
C LYS A 43 3.47 3.07 35.10
N TYR A 44 2.80 4.21 35.33
CA TYR A 44 3.44 5.43 35.84
C TYR A 44 4.00 5.23 37.26
N HIS A 45 3.26 4.50 38.11
CA HIS A 45 3.70 4.11 39.44
C HIS A 45 4.95 3.22 39.41
N LEU A 46 5.00 2.22 38.53
CA LEU A 46 6.13 1.30 38.38
C LEU A 46 7.33 1.97 37.71
N GLY A 47 7.12 2.82 36.71
CA GLY A 47 8.18 3.56 35.99
C GLY A 47 8.78 4.74 36.76
N GLY A 48 8.20 5.10 37.91
CA GLY A 48 8.72 6.14 38.80
C GLY A 48 8.60 7.57 38.26
N ILE A 49 7.71 7.82 37.31
CA ILE A 49 7.47 9.15 36.74
C ILE A 49 6.48 9.90 37.65
N ARG A 50 6.91 11.04 38.20
CA ARG A 50 6.09 11.87 39.09
C ARG A 50 5.00 12.62 38.31
N GLY A 51 3.78 12.65 38.86
CA GLY A 51 2.56 13.23 38.27
C GLY A 51 1.36 12.92 39.16
N ASP A 52 0.23 12.48 38.58
CA ASP A 52 -1.01 12.14 39.32
C ASP A 52 -0.94 10.88 40.21
N VAL A 53 0.20 10.18 40.23
CA VAL A 53 0.39 8.92 40.97
C VAL A 53 1.77 8.92 41.63
N THR A 54 1.83 8.57 42.92
CA THR A 54 3.10 8.46 43.67
C THR A 54 3.93 7.27 43.18
N PRO A 55 5.25 7.37 42.94
CA PRO A 55 6.12 6.26 42.53
C PRO A 55 6.13 5.05 43.48
N CYS A 56 6.44 3.86 42.94
CA CYS A 56 6.71 2.67 43.73
C CYS A 56 8.17 2.63 44.19
N GLU A 57 8.42 2.67 45.50
CA GLU A 57 9.78 2.54 46.05
C GLU A 57 10.25 1.07 46.11
N LYS A 58 9.31 0.11 46.12
CA LYS A 58 9.57 -1.33 46.28
C LYS A 58 9.67 -2.13 44.98
N VAL A 59 9.55 -1.49 43.82
CA VAL A 59 9.67 -2.15 42.51
C VAL A 59 11.14 -2.41 42.17
N PRO A 60 11.51 -3.61 41.64
CA PRO A 60 12.86 -3.89 41.14
C PRO A 60 13.31 -2.92 40.03
N GLU A 61 14.60 -2.59 39.98
CA GLU A 61 15.10 -1.54 39.06
C GLU A 61 14.95 -1.93 37.59
N ASN A 62 15.08 -3.20 37.23
CA ASN A 62 14.85 -3.66 35.84
C ASN A 62 13.40 -3.46 35.38
N VAL A 63 12.41 -3.70 36.25
CA VAL A 63 10.99 -3.45 35.97
C VAL A 63 10.71 -1.94 35.93
N ARG A 64 11.34 -1.18 36.84
CA ARG A 64 11.25 0.28 36.87
C ARG A 64 11.78 0.90 35.59
N GLU A 65 12.97 0.49 35.16
CA GLU A 65 13.64 0.98 33.96
C GLU A 65 12.88 0.60 32.69
N PHE A 66 12.34 -0.62 32.61
CA PHE A 66 11.46 -1.02 31.51
C PHE A 66 10.23 -0.10 31.40
N PHE A 67 9.43 0.05 32.46
CA PHE A 67 8.24 0.90 32.39
C PHE A 67 8.59 2.39 32.25
N ARG A 68 9.73 2.84 32.79
CA ARG A 68 10.26 4.19 32.57
C ARG A 68 10.60 4.40 31.10
N ASN A 69 11.25 3.45 30.43
CA ASN A 69 11.60 3.53 29.01
C ASN A 69 10.38 3.40 28.11
N VAL A 70 9.39 2.57 28.47
CA VAL A 70 8.09 2.51 27.77
C VAL A 70 7.38 3.86 27.85
N LEU A 71 7.44 4.55 28.99
CA LEU A 71 6.76 5.83 29.22
C LEU A 71 7.55 7.05 28.71
N LEU A 72 8.89 7.00 28.71
CA LEU A 72 9.77 8.05 28.19
C LEU A 72 10.03 7.89 26.69
N GLY A 73 9.93 6.68 26.15
CA GLY A 73 9.90 6.40 24.71
C GLY A 73 8.69 7.05 24.03
N THR A 74 7.62 7.34 24.79
CA THR A 74 6.48 8.15 24.36
C THR A 74 6.72 9.67 24.44
N LYS A 75 7.91 10.11 24.89
CA LYS A 75 8.31 11.53 25.01
C LYS A 75 9.56 11.88 24.17
N ARG A 76 9.70 11.35 22.95
CA ARG A 76 10.44 12.06 21.89
C ARG A 76 9.54 13.14 21.28
N GLY A 77 9.35 14.22 22.05
CA GLY A 77 8.74 15.44 21.56
C GLY A 77 9.82 16.36 21.01
N LEU A 78 9.93 16.41 19.68
CA LEU A 78 10.25 17.59 18.85
C LEU A 78 9.93 17.33 17.36
N ILE A 79 8.84 16.60 17.12
CA ILE A 79 8.08 16.64 15.86
C ILE A 79 6.67 17.06 16.28
N LYS A 80 6.49 18.37 16.48
CA LYS A 80 5.18 18.99 16.48
C LYS A 80 5.23 19.98 15.34
N GLU A 81 4.29 19.82 14.40
CA GLU A 81 4.15 20.51 13.11
C GLU A 81 4.67 19.79 11.86
N VAL A 82 4.40 18.49 11.72
CA VAL A 82 3.96 17.90 10.44
C VAL A 82 3.01 16.74 10.79
N GLY A 83 1.76 16.79 10.31
CA GLY A 83 0.71 15.82 10.63
C GLY A 83 1.06 14.37 10.27
N GLU A 84 1.03 13.49 11.26
CA GLU A 84 0.95 12.04 11.08
C GLU A 84 -0.50 11.68 10.68
N LEU A 85 -0.68 11.17 9.46
CA LEU A 85 -1.86 10.38 9.12
C LEU A 85 -1.74 9.05 9.88
N HIS A 86 -2.35 8.97 11.05
CA HIS A 86 -2.49 7.75 11.84
C HIS A 86 -3.91 7.21 11.75
N HIS A 87 -4.04 5.97 11.27
CA HIS A 87 -4.92 4.98 11.88
C HIS A 87 -4.00 3.99 12.63
N PRO A 88 -4.28 3.62 13.90
CA PRO A 88 -5.57 3.10 14.36
C PRO A 88 -6.21 3.82 15.56
N ASP A 89 -7.53 3.67 15.68
CA ASP A 89 -8.41 3.96 16.83
C ASP A 89 -8.62 5.40 17.33
N ARG A 90 -9.55 6.11 16.68
CA ARG A 90 -10.85 6.62 17.22
C ARG A 90 -11.28 7.90 16.49
N PRO A 91 -12.55 8.01 16.03
CA PRO A 91 -13.08 9.27 15.51
C PRO A 91 -13.35 10.26 16.66
N GLN A 92 -12.80 11.47 16.56
CA GLN A 92 -13.10 12.59 17.46
C GLN A 92 -13.93 13.67 16.73
N LYS A 93 -15.20 13.77 17.18
CA LYS A 93 -16.16 14.88 17.12
C LYS A 93 -15.93 15.97 16.07
N ARG A 94 -16.82 15.97 15.07
CA ARG A 94 -17.12 17.13 14.21
C ARG A 94 -17.54 18.37 15.00
N ASN A 95 -16.99 19.52 14.64
CA ASN A 95 -17.60 20.83 14.90
C ASN A 95 -18.24 21.33 13.60
N VAL A 96 -19.55 21.60 13.68
CA VAL A 96 -20.42 22.01 12.57
C VAL A 96 -20.21 23.49 12.24
N CYS A 97 -20.17 23.82 10.96
CA CYS A 97 -20.55 25.14 10.45
C CYS A 97 -21.99 25.03 9.91
N SER A 98 -22.91 25.83 10.45
CA SER A 98 -24.34 25.73 10.21
C SER A 98 -24.76 26.35 8.88
N ASP A 99 -25.60 25.64 8.12
CA ASP A 99 -26.77 26.24 7.49
C ASP A 99 -27.89 25.21 7.24
N SER A 100 -29.12 25.70 7.37
CA SER A 100 -30.46 25.08 7.42
C SER A 100 -30.78 24.04 6.31
N ASN A 101 -31.65 23.02 6.45
CA ASN A 101 -33.01 22.97 7.00
C ASN A 101 -33.40 21.52 7.38
N GLY A 102 -34.26 21.39 8.41
CA GLY A 102 -34.43 20.15 9.17
C GLY A 102 -35.37 19.08 8.63
N VAL A 103 -35.17 17.86 9.16
CA VAL A 103 -36.19 16.81 9.28
C VAL A 103 -36.00 16.11 10.64
N LYS A 104 -37.14 15.82 11.29
CA LYS A 104 -37.28 15.39 12.69
C LYS A 104 -36.72 13.98 12.94
N ARG A 105 -36.02 13.85 14.07
CA ARG A 105 -35.51 12.60 14.66
C ARG A 105 -36.64 11.87 15.41
N ILE A 106 -37.01 10.66 14.99
CA ILE A 106 -37.92 9.78 15.74
C ILE A 106 -37.11 9.03 16.82
N LYS A 107 -37.48 9.21 18.08
CA LYS A 107 -36.99 8.43 19.23
C LYS A 107 -37.65 7.05 19.23
N ARG A 108 -36.85 5.98 19.40
CA ARG A 108 -37.34 4.64 19.74
C ARG A 108 -37.34 4.50 21.26
N GLU A 109 -38.50 4.20 21.83
CA GLU A 109 -38.64 3.66 23.18
C GLU A 109 -38.53 2.14 23.12
N ALA A 110 -37.74 1.55 24.02
CA ALA A 110 -37.65 0.11 24.21
C ALA A 110 -38.58 -0.29 25.35
N SER A 111 -39.57 -1.12 25.06
CA SER A 111 -40.36 -1.85 26.05
C SER A 111 -39.77 -3.25 26.22
N GLN A 112 -39.31 -3.52 27.43
CA GLN A 112 -38.94 -4.83 27.95
C GLN A 112 -40.17 -5.74 28.05
N ASN A 113 -39.99 -7.04 27.84
CA ASN A 113 -40.64 -8.06 28.67
C ASN A 113 -39.86 -9.38 28.61
N ALA A 114 -39.75 -9.99 29.78
CA ALA A 114 -39.00 -11.18 30.12
C ALA A 114 -39.91 -12.40 30.32
N ASN A 115 -39.25 -13.56 30.44
CA ASN A 115 -39.59 -14.82 31.14
C ASN A 115 -39.73 -16.05 30.24
N CYS A 116 -38.79 -17.00 30.32
CA CYS A 116 -38.62 -18.12 31.30
C CYS A 116 -39.14 -19.42 30.66
N GLU A 117 -38.27 -20.34 30.25
CA GLU A 117 -37.71 -21.48 31.02
C GLU A 117 -38.57 -22.76 30.91
N GLY A 118 -37.90 -23.90 30.63
CA GLY A 118 -38.35 -25.20 31.12
C GLY A 118 -38.04 -26.44 30.26
N GLY A 119 -37.03 -27.21 30.71
CA GLY A 119 -36.90 -28.68 30.55
C GLY A 119 -36.00 -29.16 29.39
N GLY A 120 -35.04 -30.09 29.54
CA GLY A 120 -34.59 -30.94 30.65
C GLY A 120 -34.30 -32.37 30.15
N HIS A 121 -33.06 -32.86 30.37
CA HIS A 121 -32.56 -34.27 30.28
C HIS A 121 -32.50 -34.91 28.86
N GLU A 122 -31.55 -35.77 28.47
CA GLU A 122 -30.56 -36.61 29.18
C GLU A 122 -29.48 -37.11 28.19
N ASP A 123 -28.26 -37.35 28.67
CA ASP A 123 -27.13 -37.94 27.93
C ASP A 123 -27.26 -39.46 27.73
N THR A 124 -26.81 -39.99 26.59
CA THR A 124 -26.25 -41.36 26.51
C THR A 124 -25.30 -41.51 25.32
N GLU A 125 -24.10 -42.01 25.60
CA GLU A 125 -23.07 -42.41 24.63
C GLU A 125 -23.49 -43.63 23.79
N SER A 126 -23.10 -43.65 22.51
CA SER A 126 -22.82 -44.91 21.79
C SER A 126 -21.86 -44.68 20.61
N GLU A 127 -20.76 -45.43 20.61
CA GLU A 127 -19.87 -45.67 19.49
C GLU A 127 -20.57 -46.44 18.35
N LEU A 128 -20.30 -46.09 17.08
CA LEU A 128 -19.70 -46.94 16.03
C LEU A 128 -19.89 -46.36 14.61
N GLU A 129 -18.75 -46.27 13.90
CA GLU A 129 -18.46 -46.70 12.51
C GLU A 129 -19.21 -46.22 11.26
N GLY A 130 -18.39 -45.79 10.27
CA GLY A 130 -18.59 -45.96 8.82
C GLY A 130 -18.75 -44.65 8.03
N ALA A 131 -18.04 -44.33 6.95
CA ALA A 131 -16.96 -44.99 6.21
C ALA A 131 -16.28 -43.93 5.30
N THR A 132 -14.96 -43.96 5.17
CA THR A 132 -14.25 -43.31 4.04
C THR A 132 -13.33 -44.36 3.43
N GLN A 133 -13.54 -44.63 2.14
CA GLN A 133 -12.84 -45.65 1.38
C GLN A 133 -11.37 -45.27 1.18
N HIS A 134 -10.48 -46.10 1.73
CA HIS A 134 -9.07 -46.17 1.36
C HIS A 134 -8.80 -47.61 0.93
N VAL A 135 -8.67 -47.87 -0.37
CA VAL A 135 -8.29 -49.19 -0.88
C VAL A 135 -6.76 -49.24 -0.95
N SER A 136 -6.18 -49.92 0.03
CA SER A 136 -4.81 -50.44 -0.01
C SER A 136 -4.85 -51.83 -0.63
N LEU A 137 -4.06 -52.07 -1.69
CA LEU A 137 -3.81 -53.41 -2.23
C LEU A 137 -2.30 -53.68 -2.30
N LEU A 138 -1.86 -54.42 -1.29
CA LEU A 138 -0.96 -55.59 -1.33
C LEU A 138 0.33 -55.50 -2.16
N SER A 139 1.41 -55.25 -1.42
CA SER A 139 2.80 -55.50 -1.82
C SER A 139 3.09 -57.01 -1.89
N ARG A 140 3.46 -57.50 -3.07
CA ARG A 140 4.20 -58.77 -3.24
C ARG A 140 5.60 -58.45 -3.75
N LYS A 141 6.60 -58.62 -2.88
CA LYS A 141 8.03 -58.48 -3.20
C LYS A 141 8.45 -59.53 -4.23
N ILE A 142 9.08 -59.07 -5.31
CA ILE A 142 10.09 -59.82 -6.07
C ILE A 142 11.30 -58.87 -6.20
N GLY A 143 12.50 -59.43 -6.04
CA GLY A 143 13.71 -58.77 -5.54
C GLY A 143 14.30 -57.63 -6.38
N SER A 144 15.05 -56.77 -5.67
CA SER A 144 15.86 -55.69 -6.22
C SER A 144 16.98 -56.18 -7.14
N PRO A 145 17.43 -55.34 -8.08
CA PRO A 145 18.82 -54.95 -8.17
C PRO A 145 19.02 -53.69 -7.33
N ALA A 146 19.92 -53.76 -6.37
CA ALA A 146 20.32 -52.64 -5.54
C ALA A 146 21.16 -51.65 -6.37
N GLY A 147 20.55 -50.57 -6.83
CA GLY A 147 21.23 -49.47 -7.50
C GLY A 147 20.27 -48.61 -8.34
N SER A 148 19.53 -47.69 -7.72
CA SER A 148 18.73 -46.69 -8.46
C SER A 148 18.16 -45.53 -7.62
N ASN A 149 18.04 -45.65 -6.29
CA ASN A 149 17.47 -44.57 -5.48
C ASN A 149 18.40 -43.38 -5.22
N ALA A 150 19.73 -43.54 -5.34
CA ALA A 150 20.69 -42.45 -5.15
C ALA A 150 20.87 -41.60 -6.43
N GLU A 151 20.89 -42.23 -7.60
CA GLU A 151 20.98 -41.54 -8.90
C GLU A 151 19.69 -40.78 -9.24
N MET A 152 18.50 -41.36 -9.05
CA MET A 152 17.24 -40.61 -9.25
C MET A 152 17.13 -39.41 -8.28
N LYS A 153 17.58 -39.54 -7.03
CA LYS A 153 17.66 -38.41 -6.10
C LYS A 153 18.71 -37.37 -6.54
N LYS A 154 19.86 -37.79 -7.05
CA LYS A 154 20.93 -36.89 -7.52
C LYS A 154 20.49 -36.09 -8.75
N VAL A 155 19.85 -36.74 -9.74
CA VAL A 155 19.27 -36.08 -10.93
C VAL A 155 18.14 -35.12 -10.53
N SER A 156 17.27 -35.52 -9.59
CA SER A 156 16.18 -34.67 -9.08
C SER A 156 16.69 -33.44 -8.32
N VAL A 157 17.74 -33.56 -7.50
CA VAL A 157 18.34 -32.42 -6.78
C VAL A 157 19.09 -31.48 -7.74
N SER A 158 19.80 -32.02 -8.73
CA SER A 158 20.48 -31.23 -9.76
C SER A 158 19.49 -30.39 -10.58
N TRP A 159 18.40 -31.01 -11.04
CA TRP A 159 17.36 -30.30 -11.79
C TRP A 159 16.68 -29.20 -10.97
N GLN A 160 16.39 -29.45 -9.68
CA GLN A 160 15.76 -28.44 -8.83
C GLN A 160 16.66 -27.21 -8.66
N ALA A 161 17.96 -27.40 -8.50
CA ALA A 161 18.89 -26.29 -8.37
C ALA A 161 19.12 -25.57 -9.72
N GLN A 162 19.13 -26.28 -10.85
CA GLN A 162 19.12 -25.66 -12.18
C GLN A 162 17.86 -24.81 -12.41
N LYS A 163 16.69 -25.28 -11.98
CA LYS A 163 15.45 -24.49 -11.99
C LYS A 163 15.54 -23.24 -11.11
N CYS A 164 16.10 -23.35 -9.91
CA CYS A 164 16.32 -22.18 -9.05
C CYS A 164 17.26 -21.15 -9.72
N ILE A 165 18.32 -21.61 -10.39
CA ILE A 165 19.19 -20.72 -11.17
C ILE A 165 18.40 -20.09 -12.32
N GLY A 166 17.68 -20.87 -13.12
CA GLY A 166 16.88 -20.34 -14.22
C GLY A 166 15.88 -19.29 -13.76
N ARG A 167 15.12 -19.59 -12.70
CA ARG A 167 14.18 -18.66 -12.07
C ARG A 167 14.85 -17.36 -11.65
N PHE A 168 16.05 -17.41 -11.05
CA PHE A 168 16.82 -16.21 -10.72
C PHE A 168 17.19 -15.39 -11.97
N PHE A 169 17.64 -16.03 -13.06
CA PHE A 169 17.93 -15.34 -14.32
C PHE A 169 16.68 -14.66 -14.90
N TYR A 170 15.56 -15.38 -14.95
CA TYR A 170 14.31 -14.85 -15.49
C TYR A 170 13.76 -13.73 -14.62
N GLU A 171 13.73 -13.89 -13.30
CA GLU A 171 13.24 -12.90 -12.35
C GLU A 171 14.05 -11.60 -12.47
N MET A 172 15.38 -11.68 -12.48
CA MET A 172 16.25 -10.49 -12.52
C MET A 172 16.41 -9.90 -13.93
N GLY A 173 16.00 -10.63 -14.98
CA GLY A 173 16.19 -10.23 -16.37
C GLY A 173 17.67 -10.26 -16.78
N ILE A 174 18.43 -11.23 -16.28
CA ILE A 174 19.87 -11.38 -16.52
C ILE A 174 20.10 -11.99 -17.91
N ASP A 175 21.06 -11.44 -18.66
CA ASP A 175 21.49 -12.03 -19.92
C ASP A 175 22.05 -13.44 -19.69
N PHE A 176 21.53 -14.42 -20.43
CA PHE A 176 21.91 -15.83 -20.26
C PHE A 176 23.40 -16.09 -20.49
N ILE A 177 24.12 -15.21 -21.21
CA ILE A 177 25.58 -15.31 -21.38
C ILE A 177 26.33 -15.27 -20.04
N VAL A 178 25.74 -14.66 -19.01
CA VAL A 178 26.31 -14.59 -17.66
C VAL A 178 26.48 -15.98 -17.03
N ALA A 179 25.66 -16.97 -17.42
CA ALA A 179 25.81 -18.36 -16.96
C ALA A 179 27.17 -18.98 -17.36
N ASN A 180 27.77 -18.49 -18.44
CA ASN A 180 29.07 -18.93 -18.94
C ASN A 180 30.24 -18.16 -18.31
N SER A 181 29.97 -17.11 -17.52
CA SER A 181 31.01 -16.30 -16.89
C SER A 181 31.86 -17.13 -15.92
N PRO A 182 33.21 -17.09 -16.00
CA PRO A 182 34.07 -17.77 -15.05
C PRO A 182 33.79 -17.38 -13.59
N SER A 183 33.40 -16.13 -13.33
CA SER A 183 33.07 -15.64 -12.00
C SER A 183 31.75 -16.21 -11.47
N PHE A 184 30.71 -16.29 -12.31
CA PHE A 184 29.44 -16.91 -11.93
C PHE A 184 29.65 -18.40 -11.65
N ARG A 185 30.38 -19.10 -12.52
CA ARG A 185 30.72 -20.51 -12.33
C ARG A 185 31.56 -20.74 -11.08
N GLY A 186 32.55 -19.88 -10.84
CA GLY A 186 33.37 -19.88 -9.63
C GLY A 186 32.55 -19.68 -8.36
N MET A 187 31.59 -18.75 -8.37
CA MET A 187 30.66 -18.51 -7.26
C MET A 187 29.85 -19.76 -6.92
N ILE A 188 29.19 -20.37 -7.91
CA ILE A 188 28.37 -21.58 -7.70
C ILE A 188 29.23 -22.75 -7.22
N ASN A 189 30.39 -22.98 -7.84
CA ASN A 189 31.32 -24.04 -7.45
C ASN A 189 31.85 -23.85 -6.01
N ALA A 190 32.10 -22.61 -5.58
CA ALA A 190 32.54 -22.32 -4.22
C ALA A 190 31.44 -22.65 -3.19
N MET A 191 30.17 -22.32 -3.47
CA MET A 191 29.04 -22.68 -2.60
C MET A 191 28.85 -24.21 -2.50
N LEU A 192 29.18 -24.94 -3.56
CA LEU A 192 28.97 -26.39 -3.67
C LEU A 192 30.19 -27.24 -3.29
N SER A 193 31.31 -26.61 -2.93
CA SER A 193 32.58 -27.25 -2.57
C SER A 193 32.49 -28.27 -1.43
N HIS A 194 31.41 -28.24 -0.65
CA HIS A 194 31.15 -29.16 0.48
C HIS A 194 30.06 -30.21 0.17
N SER A 195 29.49 -30.20 -1.04
CA SER A 195 28.44 -31.14 -1.45
C SER A 195 29.02 -32.35 -2.18
N GLN A 196 28.64 -33.57 -1.78
CA GLN A 196 29.01 -34.80 -2.48
C GLN A 196 28.15 -34.96 -3.75
N GLY A 197 28.53 -34.29 -4.83
CA GLY A 197 27.91 -34.45 -6.14
C GLY A 197 28.49 -33.50 -7.20
N GLU A 198 28.66 -34.00 -8.42
CA GLU A 198 28.83 -33.14 -9.60
C GLU A 198 27.51 -32.40 -9.84
N TYR A 199 27.58 -31.08 -9.78
CA TYR A 199 26.48 -30.18 -10.07
C TYR A 199 26.74 -29.48 -11.41
N GLU A 200 25.75 -29.50 -12.29
CA GLU A 200 25.86 -28.86 -13.60
C GLU A 200 25.14 -27.51 -13.60
N ILE A 201 25.92 -26.44 -13.80
CA ILE A 201 25.39 -25.10 -14.04
C ILE A 201 24.68 -25.11 -15.40
N PRO A 202 23.43 -24.61 -15.48
CA PRO A 202 22.69 -24.65 -16.73
C PRO A 202 23.38 -23.78 -17.80
N SER A 203 23.42 -24.31 -19.01
CA SER A 203 23.88 -23.61 -20.21
C SER A 203 22.86 -22.57 -20.69
N CYS A 204 23.29 -21.67 -21.58
CA CYS A 204 22.36 -20.71 -22.21
C CYS A 204 21.22 -21.41 -22.96
N ASP A 205 21.49 -22.55 -23.58
CA ASP A 205 20.50 -23.29 -24.36
C ASP A 205 19.47 -23.97 -23.46
N GLU A 206 19.89 -24.50 -22.30
CA GLU A 206 18.98 -25.03 -21.29
C GLU A 206 18.11 -23.94 -20.65
N LEU A 207 18.70 -22.76 -20.42
CA LEU A 207 17.98 -21.57 -19.93
C LEU A 207 16.98 -21.02 -20.96
N LYS A 208 17.22 -21.15 -22.27
CA LYS A 208 16.27 -20.79 -23.32
C LYS A 208 15.22 -21.88 -23.60
N GLY A 209 15.61 -23.13 -23.40
CA GLY A 209 14.80 -24.30 -23.74
C GLY A 209 14.05 -24.86 -22.53
N LEU A 210 14.48 -26.03 -22.07
CA LEU A 210 13.73 -26.86 -21.12
C LEU A 210 13.41 -26.16 -19.80
N ILE A 211 14.33 -25.35 -19.26
CA ILE A 211 14.11 -24.69 -17.97
C ILE A 211 13.05 -23.58 -18.11
N LEU A 212 13.07 -22.83 -19.20
CA LEU A 212 12.08 -21.80 -19.48
C LEU A 212 10.71 -22.42 -19.73
N GLN A 213 10.63 -23.50 -20.51
CA GLN A 213 9.38 -24.21 -20.79
C GLN A 213 8.70 -24.71 -19.51
N GLU A 214 9.47 -25.27 -18.57
CA GLU A 214 8.94 -25.72 -17.29
C GLU A 214 8.48 -24.55 -16.42
N GLU A 215 9.25 -23.44 -16.36
CA GLU A 215 8.84 -22.25 -15.59
C GLU A 215 7.60 -21.58 -16.20
N VAL A 216 7.46 -21.54 -17.53
CA VAL A 216 6.25 -21.07 -18.23
C VAL A 216 5.04 -21.91 -17.81
N LYS A 217 5.19 -23.23 -17.77
CA LYS A 217 4.12 -24.14 -17.35
C LYS A 217 3.70 -23.88 -15.91
N GLU A 218 4.65 -23.84 -14.97
CA GLU A 218 4.37 -23.53 -13.56
C GLU A 218 3.73 -22.15 -13.39
N MET A 219 4.19 -21.16 -14.16
CA MET A 219 3.63 -19.82 -14.13
C MET A 219 2.20 -19.78 -14.67
N ARG A 220 1.90 -20.51 -15.74
CA ARG A 220 0.52 -20.63 -16.27
C ARG A 220 -0.40 -21.30 -15.26
N GLU A 221 0.04 -22.36 -14.59
CA GLU A 221 -0.73 -23.01 -13.52
C GLU A 221 -1.00 -22.05 -12.34
N ARG A 222 -0.02 -21.22 -11.97
CA ARG A 222 -0.22 -20.17 -10.96
C ARG A 222 -1.22 -19.10 -11.42
N VAL A 223 -1.06 -18.57 -12.63
CA VAL A 223 -1.97 -17.58 -13.21
C VAL A 223 -3.39 -18.12 -13.21
N GLU A 224 -3.56 -19.37 -13.64
CA GLU A 224 -4.87 -20.00 -13.69
C GLU A 224 -5.50 -20.15 -12.29
N ARG A 225 -4.73 -20.53 -11.26
CA ARG A 225 -5.23 -20.53 -9.87
C ARG A 225 -5.70 -19.17 -9.40
N ILE A 226 -5.01 -18.09 -9.80
CA ILE A 226 -5.43 -16.72 -9.48
C ILE A 226 -6.72 -16.37 -10.25
N ARG A 227 -6.82 -16.75 -11.53
CA ARG A 227 -8.01 -16.53 -12.37
C ARG A 227 -9.29 -17.10 -11.77
N HIS A 228 -9.22 -18.29 -11.16
CA HIS A 228 -10.37 -18.90 -10.48
C HIS A 228 -10.96 -18.02 -9.37
N SER A 229 -10.17 -17.13 -8.75
CA SER A 229 -10.67 -16.22 -7.70
C SER A 229 -11.49 -15.04 -8.25
N TRP A 230 -11.40 -14.75 -9.56
CA TRP A 230 -12.04 -13.59 -10.17
C TRP A 230 -13.56 -13.70 -10.20
N GLU A 231 -14.12 -14.92 -10.24
CA GLU A 231 -15.58 -15.12 -10.17
C GLU A 231 -16.15 -14.57 -8.84
N THR A 232 -15.41 -14.75 -7.75
CA THR A 232 -15.84 -14.33 -6.40
C THR A 232 -15.47 -12.88 -6.10
N THR A 233 -14.24 -12.48 -6.43
CA THR A 233 -13.69 -11.17 -6.02
C THR A 233 -13.77 -10.11 -7.11
N GLY A 234 -14.00 -10.51 -8.36
CA GLY A 234 -13.75 -9.68 -9.53
C GLY A 234 -12.28 -9.32 -9.71
N CYS A 235 -11.98 -8.58 -10.76
CA CYS A 235 -10.65 -8.05 -11.00
C CYS A 235 -10.68 -6.66 -11.66
N SER A 236 -9.57 -5.95 -11.50
CA SER A 236 -9.30 -4.66 -12.14
C SER A 236 -8.27 -4.85 -13.25
N ILE A 237 -8.54 -4.34 -14.46
CA ILE A 237 -7.54 -4.27 -15.53
C ILE A 237 -6.79 -2.94 -15.38
N LEU A 238 -5.48 -2.99 -15.21
CA LEU A 238 -4.61 -1.82 -15.08
C LEU A 238 -3.92 -1.56 -16.42
N LEU A 239 -4.05 -0.33 -16.91
CA LEU A 239 -3.39 0.13 -18.13
C LEU A 239 -2.11 0.86 -17.77
N ASP A 240 -0.97 0.19 -17.88
CA ASP A 240 0.34 0.81 -17.66
C ASP A 240 0.95 1.25 -19.00
N GLY A 241 0.78 2.53 -19.33
CA GLY A 241 1.24 3.10 -20.60
C GLY A 241 2.52 3.91 -20.47
N TRP A 242 3.28 4.00 -21.55
CA TRP A 242 4.40 4.93 -21.67
C TRP A 242 4.75 5.22 -23.12
N ILE A 243 5.57 6.24 -23.31
CA ILE A 243 6.21 6.54 -24.60
C ILE A 243 7.67 6.12 -24.47
N ASP A 244 8.15 5.25 -25.36
CA ASP A 244 9.55 4.83 -25.37
C ASP A 244 10.48 5.91 -25.99
N GLU A 245 11.79 5.71 -25.91
CA GLU A 245 12.78 6.65 -26.46
C GLU A 245 12.65 6.87 -27.98
N ASN A 246 11.99 5.95 -28.68
CA ASN A 246 11.75 6.04 -30.12
C ASN A 246 10.41 6.71 -30.45
N GLY A 247 9.67 7.20 -29.43
CA GLY A 247 8.37 7.83 -29.59
C GLY A 247 7.20 6.84 -29.76
N ARG A 248 7.40 5.54 -29.57
CA ARG A 248 6.33 4.53 -29.63
C ARG A 248 5.47 4.62 -28.38
N ASN A 249 4.15 4.59 -28.56
CA ASN A 249 3.21 4.53 -27.45
C ASN A 249 2.90 3.07 -27.15
N LEU A 250 3.34 2.62 -25.98
CA LEU A 250 3.22 1.24 -25.54
C LEU A 250 2.28 1.16 -24.34
N VAL A 251 1.62 0.02 -24.18
CA VAL A 251 0.76 -0.26 -23.02
C VAL A 251 0.89 -1.71 -22.58
N SER A 252 1.08 -1.91 -21.29
CA SER A 252 0.98 -3.21 -20.62
C SER A 252 -0.39 -3.34 -19.97
N PHE A 253 -1.01 -4.51 -20.13
CA PHE A 253 -2.25 -4.88 -19.48
C PHE A 253 -1.93 -5.80 -18.30
N ILE A 254 -2.22 -5.32 -17.09
CA ILE A 254 -2.03 -6.08 -15.85
C ILE A 254 -3.42 -6.31 -15.26
N VAL A 255 -3.72 -7.51 -14.77
CA VAL A 255 -4.99 -7.83 -14.12
C VAL A 255 -4.75 -8.02 -12.64
N ASP A 256 -5.43 -7.25 -11.81
CA ASP A 256 -5.23 -7.21 -10.36
C ASP A 256 -6.46 -7.66 -9.60
N CYS A 257 -6.26 -8.53 -8.61
CA CYS A 257 -7.28 -8.97 -7.66
C CYS A 257 -6.62 -9.25 -6.29
N PRO A 258 -7.39 -9.55 -5.23
CA PRO A 258 -6.81 -9.84 -3.92
C PRO A 258 -5.82 -11.00 -3.90
N GLN A 259 -5.93 -11.96 -4.82
CA GLN A 259 -4.97 -13.08 -4.96
C GLN A 259 -3.65 -12.66 -5.64
N GLY A 260 -3.62 -11.51 -6.31
CA GLY A 260 -2.43 -10.81 -6.76
C GLY A 260 -2.50 -10.39 -8.23
N PRO A 261 -1.57 -9.51 -8.64
CA PRO A 261 -1.48 -9.06 -10.02
C PRO A 261 -0.95 -10.15 -10.96
N ILE A 262 -1.46 -10.13 -12.19
CA ILE A 262 -1.03 -10.95 -13.32
C ILE A 262 -0.67 -10.03 -14.48
N TYR A 263 0.51 -10.22 -15.05
CA TYR A 263 0.82 -9.63 -16.35
C TYR A 263 0.11 -10.46 -17.44
N LEU A 264 -0.78 -9.81 -18.19
CA LEU A 264 -1.54 -10.44 -19.26
C LEU A 264 -0.75 -10.37 -20.58
N ARG A 265 -0.54 -9.16 -21.08
CA ARG A 265 0.20 -8.89 -22.33
C ARG A 265 0.55 -7.41 -22.46
N SER A 266 1.35 -7.08 -23.47
CA SER A 266 1.66 -5.69 -23.86
C SER A 266 1.31 -5.45 -25.32
N SER A 267 1.17 -4.19 -25.71
CA SER A 267 0.84 -3.81 -27.08
C SER A 267 1.46 -2.47 -27.47
N ASP A 268 1.89 -2.38 -28.73
CA ASP A 268 2.25 -1.12 -29.36
C ASP A 268 0.98 -0.50 -29.96
N VAL A 269 0.56 0.64 -29.41
CA VAL A 269 -0.65 1.34 -29.81
C VAL A 269 -0.35 2.58 -30.65
N THR A 270 0.89 2.77 -31.09
CA THR A 270 1.34 3.97 -31.81
C THR A 270 0.47 4.30 -33.01
N ALA A 271 0.13 3.29 -33.82
CA ALA A 271 -0.72 3.46 -35.00
C ALA A 271 -2.19 3.75 -34.67
N ALA A 272 -2.64 3.44 -33.45
CA ALA A 272 -4.04 3.51 -33.03
C ALA A 272 -4.36 4.75 -32.17
N ILE A 273 -3.39 5.54 -31.73
CA ILE A 273 -3.60 6.73 -30.85
C ILE A 273 -4.69 7.67 -31.37
N GLY A 274 -4.76 7.88 -32.70
CA GLY A 274 -5.73 8.75 -33.34
C GLY A 274 -7.08 8.07 -33.66
N ASP A 275 -7.19 6.77 -33.44
CA ASP A 275 -8.39 5.97 -33.72
C ASP A 275 -8.92 5.37 -32.41
N VAL A 276 -9.83 6.13 -31.79
CA VAL A 276 -10.44 5.74 -30.51
C VAL A 276 -11.23 4.43 -30.64
N ASN A 277 -11.79 4.12 -31.81
CA ASN A 277 -12.51 2.86 -32.03
C ASN A 277 -11.55 1.66 -32.07
N ALA A 278 -10.39 1.79 -32.74
CA ALA A 278 -9.37 0.75 -32.74
C ALA A 278 -8.84 0.46 -31.33
N LEU A 279 -8.59 1.51 -30.54
CA LEU A 279 -8.20 1.37 -29.14
C LEU A 279 -9.30 0.73 -28.28
N GLN A 280 -10.56 1.04 -28.57
CA GLN A 280 -11.69 0.42 -27.88
C GLN A 280 -11.82 -1.07 -28.21
N LEU A 281 -11.64 -1.47 -29.47
CA LEU A 281 -11.61 -2.88 -29.87
C LEU A 281 -10.47 -3.64 -29.19
N LEU A 282 -9.31 -3.00 -29.03
CA LEU A 282 -8.20 -3.57 -28.28
C LEU A 282 -8.60 -3.84 -26.81
N LEU A 283 -9.26 -2.87 -26.16
CA LEU A 283 -9.74 -3.03 -24.78
C LEU A 283 -10.85 -4.07 -24.66
N ASP A 284 -11.80 -4.10 -25.60
CA ASP A 284 -12.87 -5.10 -25.63
C ASP A 284 -12.27 -6.51 -25.73
N GLY A 285 -11.25 -6.71 -26.55
CA GLY A 285 -10.51 -7.99 -26.62
C GLY A 285 -9.80 -8.35 -25.31
N VAL A 286 -9.25 -7.37 -24.57
CA VAL A 286 -8.69 -7.62 -23.23
C VAL A 286 -9.77 -8.02 -22.23
N ILE A 287 -10.92 -7.35 -22.24
CA ILE A 287 -12.05 -7.68 -21.36
C ILE A 287 -12.57 -9.09 -21.67
N GLU A 288 -12.70 -9.45 -22.94
CA GLU A 288 -13.10 -10.80 -23.37
C GLU A 288 -12.08 -11.87 -22.92
N GLU A 289 -10.78 -11.60 -23.06
CA GLU A 289 -9.70 -12.49 -22.60
C GLU A 289 -9.70 -12.70 -21.07
N VAL A 290 -10.14 -11.70 -20.30
CA VAL A 290 -10.28 -11.77 -18.84
C VAL A 290 -11.62 -12.40 -18.42
N GLY A 291 -12.63 -12.30 -19.29
CA GLY A 291 -14.01 -12.64 -19.02
C GLY A 291 -14.80 -11.42 -18.55
N VAL A 292 -15.81 -11.01 -19.33
CA VAL A 292 -16.60 -9.79 -19.10
C VAL A 292 -17.17 -9.73 -17.68
N ASP A 293 -17.67 -10.85 -17.17
CA ASP A 293 -18.29 -10.92 -15.84
C ASP A 293 -17.25 -10.83 -14.70
N ASN A 294 -15.98 -11.10 -14.97
CA ASN A 294 -14.91 -10.99 -13.97
C ASN A 294 -14.45 -9.54 -13.78
N VAL A 295 -14.52 -8.72 -14.83
CA VAL A 295 -13.98 -7.36 -14.80
C VAL A 295 -14.93 -6.42 -14.03
N VAL A 296 -14.40 -5.77 -12.99
CA VAL A 296 -15.13 -4.69 -12.28
C VAL A 296 -14.78 -3.33 -12.86
N GLN A 297 -13.50 -3.09 -13.12
CA GLN A 297 -13.04 -1.80 -13.62
C GLN A 297 -11.80 -1.90 -14.51
N ILE A 298 -11.57 -0.84 -15.28
CA ILE A 298 -10.31 -0.51 -15.93
C ILE A 298 -9.73 0.72 -15.23
N ILE A 299 -8.46 0.64 -14.81
CA ILE A 299 -7.72 1.75 -14.19
C ILE A 299 -6.68 2.28 -15.18
N ALA A 300 -6.82 3.54 -15.59
CA ALA A 300 -5.85 4.21 -16.43
C ALA A 300 -4.78 4.94 -15.61
N SER A 301 -3.53 4.85 -16.07
CA SER A 301 -2.40 5.57 -15.45
C SER A 301 -2.31 7.05 -15.84
N PHE A 302 -3.07 7.52 -16.84
CA PHE A 302 -3.07 8.92 -17.27
C PHE A 302 -4.49 9.46 -17.47
N THR A 303 -4.66 10.75 -17.21
CA THR A 303 -5.91 11.49 -17.46
C THR A 303 -5.99 12.10 -18.86
N THR A 304 -4.87 12.17 -19.58
CA THR A 304 -4.75 12.85 -20.89
C THR A 304 -4.29 11.91 -22.01
N GLY A 305 -4.25 12.42 -23.23
CA GLY A 305 -3.83 11.67 -24.41
C GLY A 305 -4.83 10.58 -24.78
N TRP A 306 -4.36 9.51 -25.43
CA TRP A 306 -5.23 8.47 -25.95
C TRP A 306 -6.05 7.77 -24.84
N MET A 307 -5.47 7.55 -23.66
CA MET A 307 -6.18 6.94 -22.53
C MET A 307 -7.35 7.80 -22.05
N GLY A 308 -7.16 9.12 -21.96
CA GLY A 308 -8.23 10.05 -21.59
C GLY A 308 -9.37 10.06 -22.63
N HIS A 309 -9.02 10.07 -23.93
CA HIS A 309 -10.02 10.03 -25.01
C HIS A 309 -10.81 8.72 -25.03
N VAL A 310 -10.12 7.57 -24.93
CA VAL A 310 -10.75 6.26 -24.90
C VAL A 310 -11.59 6.09 -23.65
N GLY A 311 -11.10 6.52 -22.48
CA GLY A 311 -11.84 6.45 -21.23
C GLY A 311 -13.15 7.23 -21.25
N LYS A 312 -13.13 8.44 -21.81
CA LYS A 312 -14.36 9.24 -22.00
C LYS A 312 -15.37 8.50 -22.88
N GLN A 313 -14.95 7.99 -24.03
CA GLN A 313 -15.82 7.23 -24.92
C GLN A 313 -16.32 5.93 -24.26
N PHE A 314 -15.48 5.28 -23.46
CA PHE A 314 -15.83 4.06 -22.73
C PHE A 314 -16.98 4.32 -21.73
N MET A 315 -16.93 5.42 -20.99
CA MET A 315 -17.98 5.82 -20.04
C MET A 315 -19.31 6.19 -20.73
N GLU A 316 -19.27 6.79 -21.91
CA GLU A 316 -20.48 7.18 -22.66
C GLU A 316 -21.31 5.97 -23.15
N ARG A 317 -20.69 4.81 -23.38
CA ARG A 317 -21.37 3.61 -23.91
C ARG A 317 -22.10 2.77 -22.85
N GLN A 318 -22.23 3.28 -21.62
CA GLN A 318 -23.00 2.66 -20.52
C GLN A 318 -22.71 1.16 -20.33
N ARG A 319 -21.42 0.84 -20.17
CA ARG A 319 -20.91 -0.52 -19.93
C ARG A 319 -21.13 -0.95 -18.48
N THR A 320 -21.06 -2.26 -18.23
CA THR A 320 -21.10 -2.89 -16.88
C THR A 320 -19.74 -2.89 -16.18
N VAL A 321 -18.73 -2.26 -16.78
CA VAL A 321 -17.37 -2.11 -16.28
C VAL A 321 -17.10 -0.63 -15.99
N PHE A 322 -16.49 -0.33 -14.84
CA PHE A 322 -16.08 1.03 -14.50
C PHE A 322 -14.82 1.45 -15.24
N TRP A 323 -14.72 2.75 -15.55
CA TRP A 323 -13.44 3.37 -15.90
C TRP A 323 -13.03 4.28 -14.75
N THR A 324 -11.83 4.10 -14.23
CA THR A 324 -11.25 4.92 -13.17
C THR A 324 -9.84 5.35 -13.52
N VAL A 325 -9.34 6.35 -12.80
CA VAL A 325 -7.95 6.81 -12.92
C VAL A 325 -7.21 6.40 -11.64
N SER A 326 -5.93 6.06 -11.79
CA SER A 326 -5.03 5.80 -10.66
C SER A 326 -5.12 6.89 -9.59
N ALA A 327 -5.39 6.48 -8.35
CA ALA A 327 -5.50 7.38 -7.21
C ALA A 327 -4.16 8.06 -6.88
N SER A 328 -3.04 7.32 -6.94
CA SER A 328 -1.73 7.92 -6.75
C SER A 328 -1.46 8.99 -7.81
N HIS A 329 -1.71 8.68 -9.09
CA HIS A 329 -1.55 9.63 -10.19
C HIS A 329 -2.40 10.90 -9.99
N CYS A 330 -3.66 10.77 -9.56
CA CYS A 330 -4.50 11.94 -9.28
C CYS A 330 -3.91 12.82 -8.17
N ILE A 331 -3.41 12.23 -7.09
CA ILE A 331 -2.79 12.99 -5.99
C ILE A 331 -1.47 13.62 -6.45
N GLU A 332 -0.71 12.95 -7.30
CA GLU A 332 0.47 13.54 -7.94
C GLU A 332 0.10 14.76 -8.81
N LEU A 333 -1.01 14.71 -9.55
CA LEU A 333 -1.52 15.88 -10.30
C LEU A 333 -1.93 17.02 -9.37
N VAL A 334 -2.51 16.73 -8.20
CA VAL A 334 -2.79 17.75 -7.16
C VAL A 334 -1.48 18.40 -6.69
N LEU A 335 -0.46 17.60 -6.37
CA LEU A 335 0.86 18.09 -5.95
C LEU A 335 1.51 18.96 -7.04
N GLU A 336 1.37 18.57 -8.30
CA GLU A 336 1.86 19.31 -9.46
C GLU A 336 1.12 20.64 -9.64
N LYS A 337 -0.20 20.67 -9.54
CA LYS A 337 -0.97 21.91 -9.59
C LYS A 337 -0.68 22.85 -8.42
N ILE A 338 -0.50 22.32 -7.21
CA ILE A 338 -0.06 23.10 -6.05
C ILE A 338 1.32 23.71 -6.31
N ARG A 339 2.23 22.96 -6.95
CA ARG A 339 3.57 23.44 -7.31
C ARG A 339 3.52 24.64 -8.25
N MET A 340 2.51 24.69 -9.11
CA MET A 340 2.31 25.77 -10.08
C MET A 340 1.74 27.06 -9.47
N LEU A 341 1.28 27.06 -8.22
CA LEU A 341 0.88 28.28 -7.52
C LEU A 341 2.10 29.16 -7.28
N ASP A 342 2.07 30.43 -7.72
CA ASP A 342 3.22 31.34 -7.64
C ASP A 342 3.84 31.44 -6.24
N SER A 343 2.99 31.44 -5.21
CA SER A 343 3.42 31.46 -3.80
C SER A 343 4.20 30.21 -3.40
N VAL A 344 3.85 29.05 -3.96
CA VAL A 344 4.51 27.77 -3.67
C VAL A 344 5.78 27.64 -4.52
N ARG A 345 5.67 27.90 -5.82
CA ARG A 345 6.78 27.85 -6.77
C ARG A 345 7.97 28.67 -6.31
N GLY A 346 7.74 29.92 -5.91
CA GLY A 346 8.81 30.81 -5.46
C GLY A 346 9.54 30.30 -4.21
N ILE A 347 8.85 29.58 -3.32
CA ILE A 347 9.47 28.97 -2.13
C ILE A 347 10.27 27.73 -2.50
N LEU A 348 9.75 26.88 -3.37
CA LEU A 348 10.47 25.70 -3.83
C LEU A 348 11.73 26.08 -4.65
N ASP A 349 11.69 27.16 -5.43
CA ASP A 349 12.86 27.69 -6.15
C ASP A 349 13.95 28.23 -5.19
N LYS A 350 13.54 28.88 -4.08
CA LYS A 350 14.46 29.29 -3.02
C LYS A 350 15.09 28.08 -2.33
N ALA A 351 14.30 27.06 -2.02
CA ALA A 351 14.79 25.81 -1.45
C ALA A 351 15.77 25.10 -2.38
N LYS A 352 15.48 25.06 -3.69
CA LYS A 352 16.38 24.54 -4.73
C LYS A 352 17.70 25.30 -4.79
N THR A 353 17.68 26.62 -4.57
CA THR A 353 18.90 27.43 -4.49
C THR A 353 19.79 27.00 -3.31
N ILE A 354 19.19 26.71 -2.15
CA ILE A 354 19.91 26.23 -0.96
C ILE A 354 20.53 24.86 -1.22
N THR A 355 19.75 23.90 -1.73
CA THR A 355 20.23 22.53 -1.96
C THR A 355 21.33 22.47 -3.00
N ARG A 356 21.16 23.18 -4.13
CA ARG A 356 22.18 23.28 -5.18
C ARG A 356 23.49 23.84 -4.68
N PHE A 357 23.43 24.90 -3.87
CA PHE A 357 24.64 25.49 -3.33
C PHE A 357 25.37 24.55 -2.36
N ILE A 358 24.64 23.88 -1.46
CA ILE A 358 25.25 22.99 -0.47
C ILE A 358 25.81 21.73 -1.15
N HIS A 359 25.03 21.06 -1.99
CA HIS A 359 25.44 19.82 -2.64
C HIS A 359 26.40 20.03 -3.82
N GLY A 360 26.34 21.17 -4.50
CA GLY A 360 27.25 21.52 -5.60
C GLY A 360 28.68 21.84 -5.16
N HIS A 361 28.91 22.06 -3.86
CA HIS A 361 30.22 22.45 -3.34
C HIS A 361 30.68 21.50 -2.23
N ALA A 362 31.64 20.61 -2.54
CA ALA A 362 32.12 19.58 -1.62
C ALA A 362 32.55 20.12 -0.24
N ALA A 363 33.17 21.30 -0.18
CA ALA A 363 33.56 21.95 1.08
C ALA A 363 32.36 22.42 1.90
N VAL A 364 31.30 22.91 1.25
CA VAL A 364 30.05 23.34 1.91
C VAL A 364 29.24 22.13 2.35
N LEU A 365 29.14 21.09 1.52
CA LEU A 365 28.48 19.83 1.89
C LEU A 365 29.16 19.18 3.10
N LYS A 366 30.50 19.15 3.12
CA LYS A 366 31.25 18.65 4.28
C LYS A 366 30.91 19.46 5.53
N LEU A 367 30.94 20.79 5.43
CA LEU A 367 30.58 21.65 6.54
C LEU A 367 29.15 21.40 7.02
N PHE A 368 28.18 21.24 6.11
CA PHE A 368 26.80 20.89 6.49
C PHE A 368 26.73 19.56 7.25
N ARG A 369 27.45 18.53 6.82
CA ARG A 369 27.52 17.23 7.50
C ARG A 369 28.16 17.30 8.89
N ASP A 370 29.04 18.26 9.14
CA ASP A 370 29.60 18.48 10.48
C ASP A 370 28.57 19.08 11.45
N TYR A 371 27.53 19.75 10.94
CA TYR A 371 26.45 20.36 11.73
C TYR A 371 25.18 19.50 11.79
N SER A 372 24.89 18.74 10.74
CA SER A 372 23.69 17.91 10.63
C SER A 372 24.03 16.44 10.82
N GLY A 373 23.40 15.80 11.82
CA GLY A 373 23.54 14.36 12.06
C GLY A 373 22.90 13.48 10.98
N SER A 374 22.04 14.05 10.10
CA SER A 374 21.34 13.32 9.03
C SER A 374 22.14 13.26 7.72
N GLY A 375 23.05 14.21 7.50
CA GLY A 375 24.02 14.20 6.40
C GLY A 375 23.48 14.47 4.98
N GLU A 376 22.16 14.59 4.81
CA GLU A 376 21.50 14.79 3.51
C GLU A 376 20.28 15.74 3.61
N LEU A 377 20.30 16.85 2.85
CA LEU A 377 19.13 17.73 2.71
C LEU A 377 18.12 17.19 1.69
N ILE A 378 18.63 16.57 0.62
CA ILE A 378 17.82 16.07 -0.48
C ILE A 378 17.22 14.72 -0.08
N LYS A 379 15.90 14.60 -0.15
CA LYS A 379 15.19 13.36 0.14
C LYS A 379 14.87 12.64 -1.16
N ARG A 380 15.49 11.48 -1.39
CA ARG A 380 15.15 10.62 -2.52
C ARG A 380 13.73 10.09 -2.34
N CYS A 381 12.92 10.20 -3.39
CA CYS A 381 11.56 9.70 -3.40
C CYS A 381 11.27 9.05 -4.77
N LYS A 382 10.65 7.86 -4.76
CA LYS A 382 10.19 7.20 -5.99
C LYS A 382 9.09 8.01 -6.71
N VAL A 383 8.35 8.81 -5.95
CA VAL A 383 7.32 9.71 -6.46
C VAL A 383 7.97 11.06 -6.77
N SER A 384 8.23 11.32 -8.05
CA SER A 384 8.97 12.50 -8.51
C SER A 384 8.27 13.81 -8.12
N SER A 385 6.94 13.86 -8.21
CA SER A 385 6.11 15.01 -7.83
C SER A 385 6.15 15.32 -6.32
N ALA A 386 6.46 14.33 -5.47
CA ALA A 386 6.59 14.49 -4.03
C ALA A 386 8.00 14.95 -3.60
N ALA A 387 9.03 14.65 -4.38
CA ALA A 387 10.44 14.92 -4.03
C ALA A 387 10.73 16.40 -3.65
N PRO A 388 10.17 17.43 -4.34
CA PRO A 388 10.38 18.83 -3.96
C PRO A 388 9.88 19.14 -2.54
N TYR A 389 8.69 18.65 -2.19
CA TYR A 389 8.07 18.89 -0.89
C TYR A 389 8.77 18.13 0.24
N MET A 390 9.20 16.90 -0.04
CA MET A 390 9.97 16.09 0.89
C MET A 390 11.36 16.70 1.18
N THR A 391 11.97 17.29 0.16
CA THR A 391 13.24 18.02 0.33
C THR A 391 13.02 19.32 1.11
N LEU A 392 11.92 20.04 0.85
CA LEU A 392 11.56 21.23 1.63
C LEU A 392 11.30 20.89 3.10
N GLU A 393 10.61 19.79 3.39
CA GLU A 393 10.41 19.27 4.75
C GLU A 393 11.75 19.07 5.47
N ASN A 394 12.71 18.40 4.83
CA ASN A 394 14.05 18.22 5.39
C ASN A 394 14.76 19.57 5.63
N ILE A 395 14.67 20.53 4.70
CA ILE A 395 15.26 21.86 4.90
C ILE A 395 14.66 22.56 6.13
N VAL A 396 13.34 22.47 6.31
CA VAL A 396 12.64 23.04 7.49
C VAL A 396 13.08 22.35 8.77
N LEU A 397 13.24 21.02 8.78
CA LEU A 397 13.74 20.28 9.94
C LEU A 397 15.18 20.66 10.30
N GLU A 398 15.99 21.02 9.31
CA GLU A 398 17.39 21.42 9.47
C GLU A 398 17.58 22.93 9.66
N GLU A 399 16.51 23.71 9.88
CA GLU A 399 16.54 25.18 9.99
C GLU A 399 17.60 25.67 10.98
N GLU A 400 17.59 25.13 12.20
CA GLU A 400 18.53 25.55 13.26
C GLU A 400 19.97 25.12 12.95
N ASN A 401 20.17 23.94 12.35
CA ASN A 401 21.50 23.47 11.94
C ASN A 401 22.06 24.33 10.81
N LEU A 402 21.24 24.70 9.81
CA LEU A 402 21.63 25.58 8.73
C LEU A 402 21.99 26.98 9.25
N LYS A 403 21.18 27.55 10.15
CA LYS A 403 21.49 28.83 10.80
C LYS A 403 22.81 28.76 11.58
N ALA A 404 23.02 27.71 12.37
CA ALA A 404 24.24 27.52 13.14
C ALA A 404 25.47 27.36 12.22
N MET A 405 25.34 26.58 11.15
CA MET A 405 26.39 26.38 10.15
C MET A 405 26.81 27.73 9.53
N PHE A 406 25.86 28.52 9.04
CA PHE A 406 26.15 29.81 8.39
C PHE A 406 26.55 30.93 9.37
N ALA A 407 26.36 30.73 10.68
CA ALA A 407 26.86 31.63 11.72
C ALA A 407 28.26 31.22 12.24
N SER A 408 28.77 30.06 11.83
CA SER A 408 30.00 29.48 12.38
C SER A 408 31.27 30.22 11.94
N SER A 409 32.30 30.13 12.79
CA SER A 409 33.66 30.55 12.42
C SER A 409 34.21 29.77 11.23
N ALA A 410 33.87 28.47 11.13
CA ALA A 410 34.25 27.61 10.02
C ALA A 410 33.66 28.10 8.67
N TRP A 411 32.40 28.53 8.66
CA TRP A 411 31.80 29.18 7.49
C TRP A 411 32.49 30.51 7.17
N ASN A 412 32.72 31.37 8.16
CA ASN A 412 33.36 32.67 7.93
C ASN A 412 34.80 32.54 7.40
N ALA A 413 35.51 31.47 7.76
CA ALA A 413 36.83 31.15 7.23
C ALA A 413 36.80 30.51 5.81
N SER A 414 35.63 30.09 5.33
CA SER A 414 35.46 29.48 4.01
C SER A 414 35.54 30.52 2.90
N ASN A 415 36.15 30.12 1.76
CA ASN A 415 36.19 30.93 0.54
C ASN A 415 34.78 31.29 0.02
N TRP A 416 33.77 30.49 0.38
CA TRP A 416 32.39 30.68 -0.06
C TRP A 416 31.65 31.80 0.67
N SER A 417 32.12 32.23 1.85
CA SER A 417 31.48 33.31 2.62
C SER A 417 31.55 34.67 1.93
N SER A 418 32.60 34.90 1.14
CA SER A 418 32.79 36.16 0.38
C SER A 418 32.16 36.13 -1.02
N ARG A 419 31.73 34.96 -1.50
CA ARG A 419 31.14 34.80 -2.84
C ARG A 419 29.70 35.29 -2.86
N THR A 420 29.27 35.85 -3.99
CA THR A 420 27.90 36.33 -4.19
C THR A 420 26.87 35.22 -4.00
N GLU A 421 27.18 34.01 -4.45
CA GLU A 421 26.34 32.83 -4.30
C GLU A 421 26.16 32.40 -2.84
N GLY A 422 27.26 32.31 -2.08
CA GLY A 422 27.21 32.00 -0.66
C GLY A 422 26.44 33.06 0.14
N ASN A 423 26.68 34.35 -0.16
CA ASN A 423 25.92 35.44 0.45
C ASN A 423 24.42 35.37 0.15
N ARG A 424 24.03 34.98 -1.09
CA ARG A 424 22.63 34.80 -1.45
C ARG A 424 21.95 33.74 -0.59
N VAL A 425 22.60 32.58 -0.39
CA VAL A 425 22.06 31.49 0.45
C VAL A 425 22.02 31.88 1.93
N VAL A 426 23.06 32.55 2.45
CA VAL A 426 23.07 33.07 3.82
C VAL A 426 21.92 34.04 4.07
N ASN A 427 21.65 34.93 3.11
CA ASN A 427 20.54 35.87 3.21
C ASN A 427 19.18 35.16 3.20
N LEU A 428 19.02 34.10 2.39
CA LEU A 428 17.80 33.26 2.41
C LEU A 428 17.62 32.54 3.74
N VAL A 429 18.69 31.95 4.31
CA VAL A 429 18.64 31.26 5.61
C VAL A 429 18.37 32.22 6.77
N LYS A 430 18.76 33.49 6.65
CA LYS A 430 18.44 34.54 7.64
C LYS A 430 17.02 35.11 7.47
N ASP A 431 16.39 34.92 6.32
CA ASP A 431 15.07 35.46 6.02
C ASP A 431 13.97 34.68 6.75
N ARG A 432 13.39 35.30 7.78
CA ARG A 432 12.28 34.73 8.55
C ARG A 432 11.05 34.43 7.68
N SER A 433 10.83 35.20 6.60
CA SER A 433 9.69 35.00 5.72
C SER A 433 9.84 33.70 4.91
N PHE A 434 11.07 33.35 4.51
CA PHE A 434 11.34 32.08 3.84
C PHE A 434 10.93 30.89 4.70
N TRP A 435 11.37 30.83 5.96
CA TRP A 435 11.03 29.72 6.88
C TRP A 435 9.54 29.62 7.15
N THR A 436 8.89 30.77 7.38
CA THR A 436 7.45 30.83 7.63
C THR A 436 6.65 30.27 6.44
N GLU A 437 7.00 30.68 5.21
CA GLU A 437 6.30 30.23 4.01
C GLU A 437 6.71 28.80 3.61
N ALA A 438 7.97 28.39 3.84
CA ALA A 438 8.42 27.01 3.64
C ALA A 438 7.63 26.02 4.51
N LEU A 439 7.47 26.32 5.79
CA LEU A 439 6.66 25.52 6.71
C LEU A 439 5.20 25.43 6.25
N ARG A 440 4.63 26.52 5.71
CA ARG A 440 3.26 26.51 5.17
C ARG A 440 3.11 25.60 3.96
N VAL A 441 4.09 25.61 3.04
CA VAL A 441 4.11 24.71 1.90
C VAL A 441 4.20 23.25 2.37
N VAL A 442 5.06 22.95 3.34
CA VAL A 442 5.20 21.61 3.94
C VAL A 442 3.87 21.14 4.56
N LYS A 443 3.25 21.97 5.41
CA LYS A 443 1.94 21.69 6.04
C LYS A 443 0.81 21.44 5.04
N THR A 444 0.94 21.98 3.83
CA THR A 444 -0.03 21.79 2.75
C THR A 444 0.21 20.47 2.00
N ALA A 445 1.44 20.21 1.58
CA ALA A 445 1.76 19.15 0.64
C ALA A 445 2.03 17.79 1.31
N ILE A 446 2.60 17.77 2.51
CA ILE A 446 2.96 16.50 3.16
C ILE A 446 1.76 15.59 3.46
N PRO A 447 0.57 16.10 3.87
CA PRO A 447 -0.62 15.26 3.98
C PRO A 447 -0.94 14.49 2.69
N LEU A 448 -0.83 15.14 1.52
CA LEU A 448 -1.04 14.50 0.21
C LEU A 448 0.06 13.48 -0.10
N VAL A 449 1.33 13.81 0.16
CA VAL A 449 2.46 12.89 -0.04
C VAL A 449 2.31 11.62 0.82
N ASN A 450 1.80 11.77 2.04
CA ASN A 450 1.55 10.64 2.93
C ASN A 450 0.44 9.72 2.40
N VAL A 451 -0.58 10.24 1.73
CA VAL A 451 -1.60 9.40 1.06
C VAL A 451 -1.00 8.62 -0.10
N VAL A 452 -0.17 9.23 -0.95
CA VAL A 452 0.50 8.49 -2.04
C VAL A 452 1.34 7.34 -1.48
N ARG A 453 2.07 7.59 -0.37
CA ARG A 453 2.84 6.53 0.32
C ARG A 453 1.96 5.44 0.90
N LEU A 454 0.80 5.80 1.46
CA LEU A 454 -0.15 4.86 2.01
C LEU A 454 -0.66 3.91 0.91
N ILE A 455 -1.09 4.47 -0.22
CA ILE A 455 -1.57 3.69 -1.38
C ILE A 455 -0.47 2.76 -1.90
N ASN A 456 0.76 3.28 -2.09
CA ASN A 456 1.86 2.49 -2.65
C ASN A 456 2.38 1.38 -1.72
N ARG A 457 2.11 1.45 -0.41
CA ARG A 457 2.53 0.47 0.59
C ARG A 457 1.42 -0.45 1.06
N ALA A 458 0.19 -0.24 0.59
CA ALA A 458 -0.96 -0.98 1.06
C ALA A 458 -0.97 -2.39 0.47
N ASP A 459 -0.87 -3.40 1.34
CA ASP A 459 -1.04 -4.80 0.96
C ASP A 459 -2.50 -5.16 0.69
N LYS A 460 -3.43 -4.38 1.25
CA LYS A 460 -4.89 -4.57 1.10
C LYS A 460 -5.50 -3.44 0.25
N PRO A 461 -6.58 -3.72 -0.51
CA PRO A 461 -7.19 -2.74 -1.39
C PRO A 461 -7.68 -1.47 -0.66
N GLN A 462 -7.35 -0.29 -1.21
CA GLN A 462 -7.68 1.01 -0.61
C GLN A 462 -8.97 1.65 -1.16
N VAL A 463 -9.66 1.00 -2.10
CA VAL A 463 -10.86 1.53 -2.78
C VAL A 463 -11.97 1.92 -1.79
N GLY A 464 -12.13 1.18 -0.68
CA GLY A 464 -13.12 1.48 0.36
C GLY A 464 -12.71 2.58 1.34
N TYR A 465 -11.51 3.14 1.22
CA TYR A 465 -10.96 4.14 2.14
C TYR A 465 -10.59 5.45 1.46
N ILE A 466 -10.35 5.44 0.14
CA ILE A 466 -9.81 6.60 -0.58
C ILE A 466 -10.69 7.85 -0.47
N TYR A 467 -12.02 7.67 -0.45
CA TYR A 467 -12.99 8.75 -0.28
C TYR A 467 -12.76 9.50 1.04
N GLU A 468 -12.85 8.77 2.16
CA GLU A 468 -12.58 9.32 3.50
C GLU A 468 -11.17 9.89 3.61
N THR A 469 -10.18 9.21 3.00
CA THR A 469 -8.78 9.61 3.08
C THR A 469 -8.56 11.00 2.48
N MET A 470 -9.21 11.30 1.36
CA MET A 470 -9.13 12.63 0.73
C MET A 470 -9.85 13.70 1.55
N ASP A 471 -11.00 13.36 2.15
CA ASP A 471 -11.68 14.26 3.09
C ASP A 471 -10.80 14.58 4.32
N GLN A 472 -10.16 13.56 4.90
CA GLN A 472 -9.24 13.72 6.01
C GLN A 472 -8.02 14.55 5.65
N VAL A 473 -7.51 14.46 4.42
CA VAL A 473 -6.44 15.33 3.92
C VAL A 473 -6.92 16.79 3.91
N LYS A 474 -8.10 17.07 3.36
CA LYS A 474 -8.66 18.42 3.36
C LYS A 474 -8.80 18.97 4.79
N GLU A 475 -9.35 18.17 5.70
CA GLU A 475 -9.47 18.55 7.11
C GLU A 475 -8.11 18.80 7.78
N THR A 476 -7.12 17.95 7.50
CA THR A 476 -5.76 18.08 8.05
C THR A 476 -5.13 19.39 7.60
N ILE A 477 -5.21 19.70 6.30
CA ILE A 477 -4.74 20.98 5.76
C ILE A 477 -5.46 22.16 6.43
N ALA A 478 -6.79 22.10 6.59
CA ALA A 478 -7.52 23.16 7.27
C ALA A 478 -7.11 23.34 8.74
N LYS A 479 -6.84 22.24 9.45
CA LYS A 479 -6.35 22.26 10.85
C LYS A 479 -4.95 22.88 10.94
N GLU A 480 -4.04 22.53 10.04
CA GLU A 480 -2.68 23.12 9.97
C GLU A 480 -2.70 24.65 9.78
N PHE A 481 -3.76 25.18 9.17
CA PHE A 481 -3.99 26.62 8.98
C PHE A 481 -4.95 27.23 10.02
N ASN A 482 -5.15 26.59 11.17
CA ASN A 482 -6.04 27.06 12.25
C ASN A 482 -7.45 27.42 11.75
N GLN A 483 -7.99 26.64 10.80
CA GLN A 483 -9.29 26.88 10.18
C GLN A 483 -9.42 28.23 9.45
N LYS A 484 -8.30 28.88 9.11
CA LYS A 484 -8.32 30.14 8.35
C LYS A 484 -8.61 29.89 6.87
N LYS A 485 -9.88 30.01 6.49
CA LYS A 485 -10.41 29.74 5.14
C LYS A 485 -9.60 30.34 4.00
N SER A 486 -9.15 31.60 4.11
CA SER A 486 -8.37 32.25 3.05
C SER A 486 -7.01 31.60 2.76
N MET A 487 -6.51 30.74 3.64
CA MET A 487 -5.20 30.09 3.52
C MET A 487 -5.31 28.71 2.86
N TYR A 488 -6.32 27.91 3.23
CA TYR A 488 -6.47 26.54 2.72
C TYR A 488 -7.41 26.44 1.52
N MET A 489 -8.35 27.38 1.31
CA MET A 489 -9.30 27.28 0.18
C MET A 489 -8.64 27.23 -1.19
N PRO A 490 -7.57 27.99 -1.51
CA PRO A 490 -6.89 27.84 -2.79
C PRO A 490 -6.37 26.42 -3.03
N ILE A 491 -5.95 25.74 -1.97
CA ILE A 491 -5.47 24.35 -2.03
C ILE A 491 -6.65 23.38 -2.17
N TRP A 492 -7.70 23.57 -1.38
CA TRP A 492 -8.93 22.78 -1.51
C TRP A 492 -9.52 22.88 -2.91
N ASN A 493 -9.53 24.05 -3.53
CA ASN A 493 -9.99 24.21 -4.91
C ASN A 493 -9.18 23.38 -5.90
N VAL A 494 -7.86 23.25 -5.71
CA VAL A 494 -7.01 22.37 -6.54
C VAL A 494 -7.31 20.90 -6.29
N ILE A 495 -7.52 20.51 -5.02
CA ILE A 495 -7.91 19.15 -4.67
C ILE A 495 -9.27 18.82 -5.29
N ASP A 496 -10.26 19.71 -5.15
CA ASP A 496 -11.63 19.54 -5.64
C ASP A 496 -11.68 19.50 -7.17
N GLU A 497 -10.89 20.33 -7.85
CA GLU A 497 -10.77 20.28 -9.31
C GLU A 497 -10.34 18.88 -9.81
N ILE A 498 -9.33 18.27 -9.17
CA ILE A 498 -8.84 16.95 -9.58
C ILE A 498 -9.75 15.83 -9.06
N TRP A 499 -10.33 16.00 -7.88
CA TRP A 499 -11.32 15.10 -7.32
C TRP A 499 -12.49 14.94 -8.28
N ASP A 500 -13.16 16.04 -8.61
CA ASP A 500 -14.36 16.06 -9.45
C ASP A 500 -14.07 15.60 -10.89
N ALA A 501 -12.90 15.96 -11.43
CA ALA A 501 -12.56 15.66 -12.82
C ALA A 501 -12.04 14.23 -13.04
N HIS A 502 -11.35 13.63 -12.06
CA HIS A 502 -10.53 12.44 -12.31
C HIS A 502 -10.57 11.37 -11.22
N LEU A 503 -10.51 11.74 -9.94
CA LEU A 503 -10.37 10.76 -8.85
C LEU A 503 -11.73 10.22 -8.37
N HIS A 504 -12.74 11.09 -8.25
CA HIS A 504 -14.06 10.68 -7.82
C HIS A 504 -14.67 9.74 -8.85
N SER A 505 -15.23 8.63 -8.37
CA SER A 505 -16.01 7.72 -9.19
C SER A 505 -17.13 7.09 -8.36
N PRO A 506 -18.24 6.67 -9.00
CA PRO A 506 -19.29 5.94 -8.31
C PRO A 506 -18.77 4.68 -7.60
N LEU A 507 -17.72 4.04 -8.15
CA LEU A 507 -17.07 2.88 -7.54
C LEU A 507 -16.43 3.24 -6.18
N HIS A 508 -15.70 4.35 -6.10
CA HIS A 508 -15.09 4.83 -4.85
C HIS A 508 -16.15 5.19 -3.81
N ALA A 509 -17.20 5.89 -4.23
CA ALA A 509 -18.34 6.23 -3.37
C ALA A 509 -19.09 4.99 -2.86
N GLY A 510 -19.38 4.01 -3.73
CA GLY A 510 -20.02 2.76 -3.35
C GLY A 510 -19.14 1.90 -2.44
N ALA A 511 -17.83 1.85 -2.68
CA ALA A 511 -16.87 1.15 -1.83
C ALA A 511 -16.79 1.79 -0.43
N TYR A 512 -16.77 3.12 -0.35
CA TYR A 512 -16.88 3.84 0.94
C TYR A 512 -18.17 3.49 1.68
N TYR A 513 -19.31 3.49 0.96
CA TYR A 513 -20.62 3.15 1.54
C TYR A 513 -20.64 1.72 2.12
N LEU A 514 -19.96 0.78 1.47
CA LEU A 514 -19.90 -0.62 1.90
C LEU A 514 -18.83 -0.88 2.95
N ASN A 515 -18.02 0.11 3.32
CA ASN A 515 -17.00 -0.06 4.34
C ASN A 515 -17.62 0.05 5.75
N PRO A 516 -17.74 -1.05 6.52
CA PRO A 516 -18.45 -1.06 7.80
C PRO A 516 -17.79 -0.17 8.86
N SER A 517 -16.46 -0.03 8.82
CA SER A 517 -15.72 0.84 9.74
C SER A 517 -16.09 2.31 9.58
N LEU A 518 -16.39 2.72 8.33
CA LEU A 518 -16.78 4.06 7.96
C LEU A 518 -18.29 4.24 8.07
N PHE A 519 -19.08 3.34 7.47
CA PHE A 519 -20.54 3.41 7.37
C PHE A 519 -21.25 3.39 8.74
N TYR A 520 -20.76 2.62 9.72
CA TYR A 520 -21.35 2.60 11.06
C TYR A 520 -20.74 3.63 12.01
N SER A 521 -19.77 4.43 11.55
CA SER A 521 -19.13 5.44 12.41
C SER A 521 -20.14 6.47 12.92
N SER A 522 -19.91 7.01 14.12
CA SER A 522 -20.80 8.03 14.74
C SER A 522 -20.91 9.31 13.92
N ASP A 523 -19.99 9.49 12.98
CA ASP A 523 -19.83 10.66 12.14
C ASP A 523 -20.23 10.35 10.68
N VAL A 524 -21.13 9.40 10.39
CA VAL A 524 -21.56 9.22 8.99
C VAL A 524 -22.43 10.38 8.53
N TYR A 525 -21.96 11.07 7.50
CA TYR A 525 -22.79 11.88 6.63
C TYR A 525 -23.06 11.02 5.38
N CYS A 526 -24.28 10.49 5.23
CA CYS A 526 -24.68 9.93 3.95
C CYS A 526 -24.93 11.11 3.00
N ASP A 527 -23.86 11.59 2.36
CA ASP A 527 -24.00 12.54 1.27
C ASP A 527 -24.86 11.91 0.17
N LYS A 528 -25.62 12.75 -0.55
CA LYS A 528 -26.36 12.35 -1.73
C LYS A 528 -25.41 11.77 -2.79
N GLU A 529 -24.19 12.30 -2.88
CA GLU A 529 -23.15 11.78 -3.77
C GLU A 529 -22.82 10.33 -3.46
N VAL A 530 -22.49 10.03 -2.20
CA VAL A 530 -22.15 8.66 -1.75
C VAL A 530 -23.30 7.69 -2.00
N SER A 531 -24.52 8.09 -1.63
CA SER A 531 -25.72 7.27 -1.85
C SER A 531 -25.96 7.01 -3.34
N SER A 532 -25.79 8.03 -4.17
CA SER A 532 -25.92 7.91 -5.64
C SER A 532 -24.86 7.00 -6.23
N GLY A 533 -23.63 7.07 -5.73
CA GLY A 533 -22.53 6.17 -6.11
C GLY A 533 -22.85 4.71 -5.82
N MET A 534 -23.36 4.42 -4.62
CA MET A 534 -23.80 3.07 -4.24
C MET A 534 -24.91 2.55 -5.17
N PHE A 535 -25.94 3.36 -5.46
CA PHE A 535 -27.00 2.95 -6.40
C PHE A 535 -26.48 2.74 -7.82
N TYR A 536 -25.54 3.57 -8.27
CA TYR A 536 -24.89 3.39 -9.56
C TYR A 536 -24.14 2.04 -9.60
N CYS A 537 -23.41 1.68 -8.55
CA CYS A 537 -22.74 0.38 -8.47
C CYS A 537 -23.72 -0.80 -8.54
N ILE A 538 -24.88 -0.72 -7.89
CA ILE A 538 -25.92 -1.76 -8.01
C ILE A 538 -26.39 -1.86 -9.46
N ARG A 539 -26.61 -0.73 -10.14
CA ARG A 539 -27.07 -0.71 -11.55
C ARG A 539 -26.07 -1.33 -12.54
N MET A 540 -24.81 -1.48 -12.15
CA MET A 540 -23.77 -2.11 -12.98
C MET A 540 -23.82 -3.65 -12.93
N VAL A 541 -24.59 -4.23 -12.00
CA VAL A 541 -24.89 -5.66 -11.99
C VAL A 541 -25.83 -5.98 -13.15
N GLN A 542 -25.49 -6.92 -14.02
CA GLN A 542 -26.28 -7.20 -15.23
C GLN A 542 -27.68 -7.76 -14.93
N ASP A 543 -27.78 -8.69 -13.97
CA ASP A 543 -29.03 -9.36 -13.66
C ASP A 543 -29.95 -8.50 -12.78
N GLN A 544 -31.12 -8.16 -13.32
CA GLN A 544 -32.11 -7.31 -12.64
C GLN A 544 -32.66 -7.95 -11.37
N LEU A 545 -32.79 -9.28 -11.33
CA LEU A 545 -33.24 -9.98 -10.12
C LEU A 545 -32.21 -9.84 -9.02
N THR A 546 -30.93 -10.05 -9.33
CA THR A 546 -29.80 -9.84 -8.41
C THR A 546 -29.76 -8.38 -7.94
N GLN A 547 -29.96 -7.39 -8.81
CA GLN A 547 -30.07 -5.98 -8.40
C GLN A 547 -31.16 -5.77 -7.34
N ALA A 548 -32.36 -6.31 -7.56
CA ALA A 548 -33.49 -6.19 -6.64
C ALA A 548 -33.21 -6.88 -5.29
N LEU A 549 -32.56 -8.05 -5.32
CA LEU A 549 -32.15 -8.78 -4.11
C LEU A 549 -31.07 -8.02 -3.33
N ILE A 550 -30.06 -7.46 -4.00
CA ILE A 550 -29.05 -6.60 -3.37
C ILE A 550 -29.73 -5.41 -2.70
N ALA A 551 -30.63 -4.73 -3.38
CA ALA A 551 -31.35 -3.57 -2.84
C ALA A 551 -32.19 -3.94 -1.61
N LEU A 552 -32.87 -5.09 -1.62
CA LEU A 552 -33.64 -5.58 -0.47
C LEU A 552 -32.74 -5.91 0.72
N GLN A 553 -31.61 -6.57 0.47
CA GLN A 553 -30.64 -6.94 1.51
C GLN A 553 -29.90 -5.74 2.07
N LEU A 554 -29.72 -4.69 1.28
CA LEU A 554 -29.08 -3.45 1.72
C LEU A 554 -29.82 -2.81 2.89
N ASP A 555 -31.15 -2.95 2.99
CA ASP A 555 -31.92 -2.48 4.17
C ASP A 555 -31.44 -3.15 5.47
N LYS A 556 -31.09 -4.43 5.42
CA LYS A 556 -30.58 -5.15 6.60
C LYS A 556 -29.23 -4.59 7.03
N TYR A 557 -28.33 -4.33 6.08
CA TYR A 557 -27.04 -3.70 6.34
C TYR A 557 -27.22 -2.30 6.93
N ILE A 558 -27.99 -1.42 6.27
CA ILE A 558 -28.21 -0.04 6.71
C ILE A 558 -28.75 0.01 8.15
N ASN A 559 -29.68 -0.88 8.48
CA ASN A 559 -30.31 -0.89 9.80
C ASN A 559 -29.59 -1.76 10.83
N ALA A 560 -28.40 -2.30 10.52
CA ALA A 560 -27.64 -3.24 11.35
C ALA A 560 -28.51 -4.38 11.89
N LYS A 561 -29.26 -5.05 11.01
CA LYS A 561 -30.15 -6.18 11.34
C LYS A 561 -29.43 -7.51 11.15
N GLY A 562 -29.83 -8.53 11.91
CA GLY A 562 -29.22 -9.86 11.84
C GLY A 562 -27.75 -9.81 12.26
N ASP A 563 -26.89 -10.53 11.56
CA ASP A 563 -25.46 -10.64 11.90
C ASP A 563 -24.72 -9.29 11.83
N PHE A 564 -25.23 -8.34 11.03
CA PHE A 564 -24.68 -6.97 11.00
C PHE A 564 -24.84 -6.22 12.32
N SER A 565 -25.78 -6.60 13.19
CA SER A 565 -25.93 -5.98 14.52
C SER A 565 -24.66 -6.14 15.35
N GLU A 566 -24.10 -7.34 15.37
CA GLU A 566 -22.83 -7.64 16.03
C GLU A 566 -21.66 -7.00 15.30
N GLY A 567 -21.61 -7.15 13.97
CA GLY A 567 -20.51 -6.61 13.16
C GLY A 567 -20.42 -5.07 13.18
N SER A 568 -21.52 -4.36 13.47
CA SER A 568 -21.55 -2.89 13.54
C SER A 568 -20.93 -2.30 14.81
N ASN A 569 -20.68 -3.14 15.82
CA ASN A 569 -20.02 -2.74 17.06
C ASN A 569 -18.61 -2.21 16.78
N LEU A 570 -18.17 -1.22 17.58
CA LEU A 570 -16.90 -0.52 17.36
C LEU A 570 -15.70 -1.48 17.26
N ASP A 571 -15.66 -2.48 18.14
CA ASP A 571 -14.55 -3.43 18.21
C ASP A 571 -14.55 -4.35 16.96
N GLU A 572 -15.71 -4.82 16.51
CA GLU A 572 -15.81 -5.76 15.39
C GLU A 572 -15.64 -5.09 14.01
N ARG A 573 -16.20 -3.89 13.81
CA ARG A 573 -16.11 -3.20 12.51
C ARG A 573 -14.71 -2.73 12.15
N ASN A 574 -13.83 -2.56 13.14
CA ASN A 574 -12.45 -2.11 12.95
C ASN A 574 -11.44 -3.27 12.99
N LYS A 575 -11.87 -4.46 13.44
CA LYS A 575 -11.01 -5.62 13.64
C LYS A 575 -10.57 -6.27 12.33
N TYR A 576 -11.42 -6.22 11.32
CA TYR A 576 -11.20 -6.88 10.04
C TYR A 576 -11.07 -5.87 8.90
N HIS A 577 -10.39 -6.26 7.82
CA HIS A 577 -10.49 -5.51 6.58
C HIS A 577 -11.95 -5.60 6.05
N PRO A 578 -12.49 -4.59 5.36
CA PRO A 578 -13.89 -4.57 4.93
C PRO A 578 -14.33 -5.84 4.19
N VAL A 579 -13.49 -6.36 3.28
CA VAL A 579 -13.74 -7.62 2.58
C VAL A 579 -13.92 -8.80 3.55
N GLU A 580 -13.02 -8.93 4.53
CA GLU A 580 -13.08 -9.99 5.55
C GLU A 580 -14.32 -9.81 6.43
N TRP A 581 -14.65 -8.59 6.82
CA TRP A 581 -15.85 -8.29 7.60
C TRP A 581 -17.11 -8.77 6.88
N TRP A 582 -17.22 -8.51 5.56
CA TRP A 582 -18.34 -8.99 4.76
C TRP A 582 -18.40 -10.52 4.70
N SER A 583 -17.27 -11.22 4.68
CA SER A 583 -17.23 -12.69 4.77
C SER A 583 -17.77 -13.21 6.11
N HIS A 584 -17.59 -12.48 7.21
CA HIS A 584 -18.05 -12.91 8.53
C HIS A 584 -19.53 -12.58 8.77
N TYR A 585 -19.96 -11.36 8.46
CA TYR A 585 -21.28 -10.84 8.84
C TYR A 585 -22.29 -10.79 7.69
N GLY A 586 -21.87 -11.03 6.45
CA GLY A 586 -22.71 -10.95 5.25
C GLY A 586 -23.53 -12.20 4.94
N ASN A 587 -23.36 -13.30 5.67
CA ASN A 587 -23.87 -14.63 5.26
C ASN A 587 -25.40 -14.69 5.09
N GLN A 588 -26.16 -13.90 5.86
CA GLN A 588 -27.63 -13.83 5.74
C GLN A 588 -28.11 -12.96 4.56
N CYS A 589 -27.17 -12.35 3.83
CA CYS A 589 -27.41 -11.47 2.69
C CYS A 589 -26.44 -11.85 1.54
N PRO A 590 -26.57 -13.04 0.94
CA PRO A 590 -25.54 -13.59 0.05
C PRO A 590 -25.30 -12.76 -1.23
N GLU A 591 -26.35 -12.17 -1.82
CA GLU A 591 -26.22 -11.32 -3.00
C GLU A 591 -25.49 -10.02 -2.67
N LEU A 592 -25.86 -9.36 -1.57
CA LEU A 592 -25.18 -8.16 -1.08
C LEU A 592 -23.74 -8.47 -0.64
N GLN A 593 -23.51 -9.60 0.01
CA GLN A 593 -22.18 -10.04 0.45
C GLN A 593 -21.26 -10.24 -0.76
N LYS A 594 -21.70 -11.00 -1.78
CA LYS A 594 -20.95 -11.19 -3.02
C LYS A 594 -20.65 -9.86 -3.69
N PHE A 595 -21.67 -8.99 -3.81
CA PHE A 595 -21.53 -7.66 -4.37
C PHE A 595 -20.49 -6.81 -3.61
N ALA A 596 -20.59 -6.76 -2.28
CA ALA A 596 -19.69 -5.95 -1.45
C ALA A 596 -18.26 -6.46 -1.46
N ILE A 597 -18.05 -7.79 -1.37
CA ILE A 597 -16.73 -8.40 -1.53
C ILE A 597 -16.13 -8.03 -2.87
N ARG A 598 -16.91 -8.11 -3.95
CA ARG A 598 -16.46 -7.81 -5.29
C ARG A 598 -16.06 -6.34 -5.45
N ILE A 599 -16.82 -5.39 -4.90
CA ILE A 599 -16.48 -3.95 -4.94
C ILE A 599 -15.26 -3.62 -4.07
N LEU A 600 -15.23 -4.11 -2.82
CA LEU A 600 -14.18 -3.79 -1.84
C LEU A 600 -12.85 -4.53 -2.11
N SER A 601 -12.87 -5.54 -2.96
CA SER A 601 -11.68 -6.27 -3.41
C SER A 601 -10.88 -5.52 -4.47
N GLN A 602 -11.43 -4.44 -5.02
CA GLN A 602 -10.81 -3.75 -6.15
C GLN A 602 -9.67 -2.83 -5.72
N ASN A 603 -8.64 -2.74 -6.56
CA ASN A 603 -7.57 -1.78 -6.43
C ASN A 603 -8.08 -0.36 -6.74
N CYS A 604 -7.41 0.69 -6.28
CA CYS A 604 -7.70 2.07 -6.68
C CYS A 604 -6.50 2.74 -7.35
N ASP A 605 -5.46 1.96 -7.68
CA ASP A 605 -4.21 2.50 -8.21
C ASP A 605 -3.70 1.74 -9.44
N GLY A 606 -2.92 2.43 -10.27
CA GLY A 606 -2.48 1.97 -11.59
C GLY A 606 -1.37 0.92 -11.55
N GLY A 607 -1.06 0.36 -12.72
CA GLY A 607 -0.03 -0.68 -12.87
C GLY A 607 1.40 -0.20 -12.60
N SER A 608 1.65 1.11 -12.74
CA SER A 608 2.96 1.73 -12.53
C SER A 608 3.51 1.52 -11.11
N LYS A 609 2.65 1.30 -10.11
CA LYS A 609 3.05 1.00 -8.73
C LYS A 609 3.91 -0.27 -8.61
N TYR A 610 3.78 -1.19 -9.57
CA TYR A 610 4.54 -2.43 -9.61
C TYR A 610 5.97 -2.27 -10.16
N GLY A 611 6.31 -1.10 -10.71
CA GLY A 611 7.68 -0.79 -11.14
C GLY A 611 8.24 -1.76 -12.19
N LEU A 612 7.40 -2.29 -13.08
CA LEU A 612 7.86 -3.25 -14.08
C LEU A 612 8.84 -2.61 -15.06
N LYS A 613 9.97 -3.27 -15.29
CA LYS A 613 11.01 -2.81 -16.22
C LYS A 613 10.46 -2.73 -17.65
N ARG A 614 10.40 -1.53 -18.23
CA ARG A 614 9.88 -1.29 -19.57
C ARG A 614 10.73 -1.85 -20.70
N SER A 615 12.04 -1.99 -20.47
CA SER A 615 13.02 -2.39 -21.49
C SER A 615 12.76 -3.78 -22.10
N LEU A 616 12.21 -4.72 -21.32
CA LEU A 616 11.86 -6.06 -21.84
C LEU A 616 10.65 -6.01 -22.77
N CYS A 617 9.58 -5.31 -22.37
CA CYS A 617 8.42 -5.06 -23.22
C CYS A 617 8.79 -4.30 -24.50
N GLU A 618 9.62 -3.26 -24.39
CA GLU A 618 10.09 -2.50 -25.54
C GLU A 618 10.85 -3.37 -26.54
N LYS A 619 11.62 -4.34 -26.05
CA LYS A 619 12.26 -5.38 -26.88
C LYS A 619 11.23 -6.31 -27.49
N LEU A 620 10.28 -6.84 -26.69
CA LEU A 620 9.21 -7.74 -27.15
C LEU A 620 8.44 -7.16 -28.33
N LEU A 621 8.12 -5.87 -28.28
CA LEU A 621 7.32 -5.16 -29.28
C LEU A 621 8.14 -4.61 -30.45
N ARG A 622 9.45 -4.92 -30.57
CA ARG A 622 10.22 -4.61 -31.78
C ARG A 622 9.95 -5.64 -32.87
N ASN A 623 9.76 -5.15 -34.08
CA ASN A 623 9.62 -5.99 -35.28
C ASN A 623 10.99 -6.54 -35.75
N GLY A 624 10.97 -7.60 -36.55
CA GLY A 624 12.15 -8.13 -37.26
C GLY A 624 12.75 -9.43 -36.72
N ARG A 625 12.09 -10.10 -35.77
CA ARG A 625 12.45 -11.46 -35.32
C ARG A 625 11.70 -12.52 -36.11
N ASN A 626 12.26 -13.73 -36.13
CA ASN A 626 11.50 -14.90 -36.59
C ASN A 626 10.49 -15.34 -35.51
N ASP A 627 9.52 -16.17 -35.90
CA ASP A 627 8.41 -16.58 -35.03
C ASP A 627 8.88 -17.34 -33.78
N VAL A 628 9.96 -18.12 -33.87
CA VAL A 628 10.51 -18.90 -32.74
C VAL A 628 11.13 -17.96 -31.72
N GLU A 629 12.01 -17.05 -32.16
CA GLU A 629 12.62 -16.04 -31.29
C GLU A 629 11.56 -15.13 -30.64
N GLN A 630 10.49 -14.82 -31.38
CA GLN A 630 9.40 -14.00 -30.86
C GLN A 630 8.60 -14.75 -29.79
N GLN A 631 8.34 -16.04 -29.98
CA GLN A 631 7.68 -16.89 -28.98
C GLN A 631 8.53 -17.06 -27.73
N GLU A 632 9.83 -17.34 -27.87
CA GLU A 632 10.77 -17.44 -26.74
C GLU A 632 10.81 -16.14 -25.92
N LEU A 633 10.89 -14.98 -26.59
CA LEU A 633 10.89 -13.69 -25.92
C LEU A 633 9.54 -13.40 -25.24
N SER A 634 8.43 -13.83 -25.84
CA SER A 634 7.10 -13.72 -25.24
C SER A 634 7.00 -14.55 -23.95
N ASP A 635 7.45 -15.80 -23.99
CA ASP A 635 7.45 -16.70 -22.84
C ASP A 635 8.38 -16.18 -21.73
N LEU A 636 9.57 -15.71 -22.08
CA LEU A 636 10.50 -15.06 -21.14
C LEU A 636 9.87 -13.81 -20.52
N THR A 637 9.21 -12.97 -21.32
CA THR A 637 8.56 -11.75 -20.83
C THR A 637 7.40 -12.08 -19.89
N PHE A 638 6.59 -13.08 -20.24
CA PHE A 638 5.49 -13.56 -19.42
C PHE A 638 5.98 -14.08 -18.06
N VAL A 639 7.03 -14.90 -18.05
CA VAL A 639 7.65 -15.41 -16.81
C VAL A 639 8.29 -14.28 -16.01
N HIS A 640 9.11 -13.44 -16.62
CA HIS A 640 9.80 -12.32 -15.96
C HIS A 640 8.82 -11.40 -15.23
N TYR A 641 7.80 -10.90 -15.94
CA TYR A 641 6.86 -9.97 -15.32
C TYR A 641 5.99 -10.63 -14.26
N ASN A 642 5.50 -11.85 -14.46
CA ASN A 642 4.69 -12.51 -13.44
C ASN A 642 5.51 -12.94 -12.20
N LEU A 643 6.82 -13.18 -12.33
CA LEU A 643 7.74 -13.35 -11.20
C LEU A 643 7.94 -12.02 -10.44
N GLN A 644 8.19 -10.92 -11.15
CA GLN A 644 8.31 -9.58 -10.53
C GLN A 644 7.04 -9.20 -9.76
N LEU A 645 5.87 -9.42 -10.37
CA LEU A 645 4.55 -9.19 -9.75
C LEU A 645 4.27 -10.12 -8.56
N GLN A 646 4.88 -11.30 -8.51
CA GLN A 646 4.81 -12.16 -7.33
C GLN A 646 5.55 -11.56 -6.13
N MET A 647 6.71 -10.96 -6.39
CA MET A 647 7.58 -10.39 -5.36
C MET A 647 7.03 -9.08 -4.78
N SER A 648 6.28 -8.31 -5.59
CA SER A 648 5.62 -7.09 -5.11
C SER A 648 4.60 -7.32 -4.00
N LYS A 649 4.08 -8.55 -3.82
CA LYS A 649 3.23 -8.93 -2.68
C LYS A 649 3.98 -9.17 -1.37
N GLY A 650 5.31 -9.21 -1.40
CA GLY A 650 6.18 -9.52 -0.25
C GLY A 650 6.95 -8.33 0.32
N GLY A 651 6.64 -7.10 -0.09
CA GLY A 651 7.33 -5.89 0.36
C GLY A 651 8.77 -5.72 -0.12
N ILE A 652 9.29 -6.64 -0.95
CA ILE A 652 10.60 -6.51 -1.59
C ILE A 652 10.40 -5.80 -2.93
N VAL A 653 10.26 -4.49 -2.88
CA VAL A 653 10.45 -3.65 -4.07
C VAL A 653 11.95 -3.41 -4.16
N TYR A 654 12.61 -3.94 -5.18
CA TYR A 654 13.98 -3.52 -5.49
C TYR A 654 13.97 -1.99 -5.60
N ASP A 655 14.84 -1.33 -4.84
CA ASP A 655 15.11 0.10 -5.04
C ASP A 655 15.78 0.23 -6.40
N ASP A 656 14.96 0.36 -7.46
CA ASP A 656 15.45 0.90 -8.71
C ASP A 656 16.06 2.27 -8.41
N GLU A 657 17.28 2.46 -8.92
CA GLU A 657 18.02 3.70 -8.79
C GLU A 657 17.15 4.85 -9.30
N VAL A 658 16.78 5.75 -8.39
CA VAL A 658 16.21 7.05 -8.72
C VAL A 658 17.17 7.74 -9.67
N ASP A 659 16.66 8.16 -10.83
CA ASP A 659 17.43 8.88 -11.84
C ASP A 659 18.25 10.01 -11.19
N PRO A 660 19.59 9.92 -11.20
CA PRO A 660 20.45 10.99 -10.66
C PRO A 660 20.30 12.31 -11.45
N MET A 661 19.63 12.31 -12.61
CA MET A 661 19.30 13.48 -13.43
C MET A 661 17.89 14.03 -13.20
N ASN A 662 17.15 13.59 -12.17
CA ASN A 662 15.91 14.27 -11.81
C ASN A 662 16.24 15.74 -11.48
N ASP A 663 15.70 16.69 -12.24
CA ASP A 663 16.05 18.13 -12.25
C ASP A 663 16.00 18.83 -10.86
N TRP A 664 15.49 18.14 -9.84
CA TRP A 664 15.41 18.57 -8.43
C TRP A 664 16.53 18.05 -7.54
N ILE A 665 17.26 17.02 -7.97
CA ILE A 665 18.28 16.32 -7.19
C ILE A 665 19.68 16.89 -7.46
N LEU A 666 19.90 17.60 -8.57
CA LEU A 666 21.14 18.33 -8.89
C LEU A 666 20.89 19.70 -9.54
#